data_AF-A0A2M7R0Y7-F1
#
_entry.id   AF-A0A2M7R0Y7-F1
#
_cell.length_a   1.000
_cell.length_b   1.000
_cell.length_c   1.000
_cell.angle_alpha   90.00
_cell.angle_beta   90.00
_cell.angle_gamma   90.00
#
_symmetry.space_group_name_H-M   'P 1'
#
loop_
_entity.id
_entity.type
_entity.pdbx_description
1 polymer ?
#
loop_
_entity_poly.entity_id
_entity_poly.type
_entity_poly.pdbx_seq_one_letter_code
_entity_poly.pdbx_strand_id
1 'polypeptide(L)'
;MEIITCHMNADFDSFASMVAAKKLYPEAQIVFPGSQEKKLRDFIEAFNPVEIKRIKDINLSEVTKLIIVDTKIPGRIGLFEELLSNKKIKIHIYDHHPFSKGEIRGEVEKIERVGATATIFTEILKSRRLHPTPIEATILALAIYEETGCLLFPSTTERDLLVIPYLLKRGANLNIVSSFLKMELSMEELDMLNELVQSSKEMVIEGIRIKVAKASREGYLGDAAHLAHRMMEIEDIDAVVVLLNMEGKILMVARSKVPEFNVSNVMKEFGGGGHPTAASATIKEASLEVVEERLKELLYKNVKPGKVASDIMTSPVISIKWDSSIKEAEAMMTRYGVNVLPILKEERFTGLISREIVEKALYHGFGKSRAIEFSTTDAITVSQHTPIREIETLMIEQNQRFMPVVEDGKIIGAITRTDLLRTLYEEFLRRRKIEETVTKERPPVGRSLSSWLKERFPSEVYNLLKLSGEVAEELGFNAYLVGGSVRDLLRGEENLDIDIVIEGDGISFAKAFGKKLNAKVRSHQRFGTAQVITDNLKLDVATARTEYYESPGALPKVETSSIKKDLYRRDFTINTLAIKLNPRDFGLLTDFFGGQRDLREKAIRVLHNISFVEDPTRAFRAVRFSERFGFKISKHTENLIKSAIEMNLFDRLSGSRLYEELLLSFNETEPVRTLKKLSDFGLLKVIYPNLIFNEELEAIFKSMHDTLTWFNLLFLEEKTDRGILYLMALLSGLKDEEAKVVIERLSPSPKVSSMIIKGMSHARDVLRRLSINDPVEIYNLLSSFKLETVLFSMALSKDRQKQKAISLYLTELRKVKTILKGDDLKRMGIQPGPVYSKILKELLEEKLRGHLKSREDEEKFVMSKVKLPEQEYKSESVED
;
A
#
# COMPACT_ATOMS: atom_id res chain seq x y z
N MET A 1 24.45 42.50 -27.55
CA MET A 1 23.15 42.19 -28.18
C MET A 1 22.50 40.99 -27.49
N GLU A 2 21.17 40.95 -27.42
CA GLU A 2 20.42 39.84 -26.83
C GLU A 2 19.75 39.01 -27.94
N ILE A 3 19.86 37.69 -27.87
CA ILE A 3 19.35 36.78 -28.91
C ILE A 3 18.33 35.81 -28.31
N ILE A 4 17.21 35.61 -29.01
CA ILE A 4 16.24 34.55 -28.74
C ILE A 4 16.41 33.47 -29.81
N THR A 5 16.61 32.22 -29.38
CA THR A 5 16.81 31.07 -30.27
C THR A 5 16.12 29.81 -29.76
N CYS A 6 16.03 28.78 -30.60
CA CYS A 6 15.35 27.50 -30.33
C CYS A 6 16.19 26.30 -30.79
N HIS A 7 15.59 25.16 -31.18
CA HIS A 7 16.31 24.05 -31.81
C HIS A 7 16.44 24.18 -33.33
N MET A 8 17.37 23.40 -33.93
CA MET A 8 17.75 23.40 -35.36
C MET A 8 16.60 23.12 -36.35
N ASN A 9 15.53 22.47 -35.92
CA ASN A 9 14.36 22.15 -36.74
C ASN A 9 13.14 22.81 -36.11
N ALA A 10 12.98 24.12 -36.29
CA ALA A 10 11.92 24.86 -35.62
C ALA A 10 10.53 24.44 -36.08
N ASP A 11 9.67 24.17 -35.11
CA ASP A 11 8.24 23.87 -35.21
C ASP A 11 7.39 25.03 -34.63
N PHE A 12 6.08 24.82 -34.50
CA PHE A 12 5.21 25.86 -33.97
C PHE A 12 5.40 26.14 -32.48
N ASP A 13 5.75 25.16 -31.64
CA ASP A 13 5.96 25.41 -30.19
C ASP A 13 7.21 26.25 -29.95
N SER A 14 8.31 25.89 -30.60
CA SER A 14 9.54 26.68 -30.57
C SER A 14 9.32 28.09 -31.12
N PHE A 15 8.68 28.25 -32.28
CA PHE A 15 8.42 29.58 -32.84
C PHE A 15 7.48 30.43 -31.98
N ALA A 16 6.37 29.86 -31.50
CA ALA A 16 5.44 30.56 -30.62
C ALA A 16 6.12 31.02 -29.33
N SER A 17 6.97 30.18 -28.78
CA SER A 17 7.78 30.48 -27.61
C SER A 17 8.80 31.60 -27.89
N MET A 18 9.42 31.65 -29.07
CA MET A 18 10.31 32.75 -29.47
C MET A 18 9.54 34.08 -29.58
N VAL A 19 8.35 34.06 -30.19
CA VAL A 19 7.47 35.24 -30.32
C VAL A 19 7.06 35.75 -28.94
N ALA A 20 6.65 34.86 -28.03
CA ALA A 20 6.30 35.25 -26.67
C ALA A 20 7.50 35.75 -25.86
N ALA A 21 8.68 35.13 -26.04
CA ALA A 21 9.93 35.58 -25.43
C ALA A 21 10.30 36.99 -25.89
N LYS A 22 10.09 37.36 -27.16
CA LYS A 22 10.34 38.72 -27.67
C LYS A 22 9.50 39.77 -26.96
N LYS A 23 8.28 39.44 -26.54
CA LYS A 23 7.46 40.33 -25.71
C LYS A 23 7.98 40.47 -24.28
N LEU A 24 8.62 39.43 -23.76
CA LEU A 24 9.27 39.42 -22.44
C LEU A 24 10.64 40.13 -22.46
N TYR A 25 11.34 40.09 -23.60
CA TYR A 25 12.64 40.69 -23.86
C TYR A 25 12.57 41.59 -25.11
N PRO A 26 12.01 42.82 -24.99
CA PRO A 26 11.74 43.68 -26.15
C PRO A 26 12.98 44.02 -26.99
N GLU A 27 14.16 44.09 -26.37
CA GLU A 27 15.43 44.42 -27.02
C GLU A 27 16.12 43.23 -27.69
N ALA A 28 15.63 41.99 -27.48
CA ALA A 28 16.27 40.80 -28.01
C ALA A 28 15.85 40.51 -29.46
N GLN A 29 16.74 39.96 -30.27
CA GLN A 29 16.47 39.63 -31.68
C GLN A 29 16.14 38.13 -31.83
N ILE A 30 15.11 37.81 -32.61
CA ILE A 30 14.73 36.43 -32.92
C ILE A 30 15.62 35.90 -34.04
N VAL A 31 16.29 34.78 -33.78
CA VAL A 31 17.19 34.13 -34.74
C VAL A 31 17.02 32.62 -34.69
N PHE A 32 16.63 32.04 -35.83
CA PHE A 32 16.62 30.58 -35.96
C PHE A 32 18.04 30.04 -36.07
N PRO A 33 18.37 28.95 -35.36
CA PRO A 33 19.68 28.32 -35.46
C PRO A 33 19.83 27.44 -36.71
N GLY A 34 18.70 27.03 -37.32
CA GLY A 34 18.65 26.09 -38.45
C GLY A 34 17.39 26.21 -39.31
N SER A 35 16.93 25.08 -39.86
CA SER A 35 15.75 24.99 -40.73
C SER A 35 14.42 25.07 -39.96
N GLN A 36 13.36 25.46 -40.68
CA GLN A 36 11.98 25.44 -40.20
C GLN A 36 11.23 24.29 -40.87
N GLU A 37 10.31 23.68 -40.13
CA GLU A 37 9.31 22.79 -40.71
C GLU A 37 8.51 23.49 -41.81
N LYS A 38 8.05 22.72 -42.81
CA LYS A 38 7.36 23.27 -43.99
C LYS A 38 6.14 24.10 -43.59
N LYS A 39 5.27 23.55 -42.72
CA LYS A 39 4.05 24.24 -42.27
C LYS A 39 4.34 25.56 -41.55
N LEU A 40 5.39 25.57 -40.71
CA LEU A 40 5.83 26.78 -40.03
C LEU A 40 6.33 27.83 -41.03
N ARG A 41 7.11 27.41 -42.04
CA ARG A 41 7.62 28.30 -43.08
C ARG A 41 6.48 28.95 -43.87
N ASP A 42 5.52 28.13 -44.31
CA ASP A 42 4.33 28.59 -45.03
C ASP A 42 3.52 29.59 -44.18
N PHE A 43 3.42 29.35 -42.86
CA PHE A 43 2.79 30.28 -41.93
C PHE A 43 3.56 31.60 -41.79
N ILE A 44 4.88 31.56 -41.62
CA ILE A 44 5.71 32.78 -41.47
C ILE A 44 5.65 33.62 -42.74
N GLU A 45 5.72 33.00 -43.93
CA GLU A 45 5.61 33.71 -45.21
C GLU A 45 4.23 34.35 -45.40
N ALA A 46 3.16 33.67 -44.97
CA ALA A 46 1.80 34.17 -45.12
C ALA A 46 1.44 35.31 -44.15
N PHE A 47 1.89 35.24 -42.89
CA PHE A 47 1.43 36.15 -41.84
C PHE A 47 2.48 37.15 -41.35
N ASN A 48 3.77 36.89 -41.61
CA ASN A 48 4.94 37.70 -41.22
C ASN A 48 4.81 38.39 -39.83
N PRO A 49 4.63 37.61 -38.74
CA PRO A 49 4.15 38.15 -37.47
C PRO A 49 5.21 38.92 -36.65
N VAL A 50 6.50 38.67 -36.90
CA VAL A 50 7.63 39.27 -36.18
C VAL A 50 8.85 39.41 -37.09
N GLU A 51 9.75 40.36 -36.79
CA GLU A 51 11.02 40.48 -37.50
C GLU A 51 11.99 39.38 -37.06
N ILE A 52 12.50 38.61 -38.03
CA ILE A 52 13.43 37.49 -37.83
C ILE A 52 14.75 37.83 -38.52
N LYS A 53 15.86 37.85 -37.77
CA LYS A 53 17.20 38.07 -38.34
C LYS A 53 17.79 36.74 -38.80
N ARG A 54 18.58 36.78 -39.87
CA ARG A 54 19.30 35.60 -40.35
C ARG A 54 20.55 35.42 -39.51
N ILE A 55 20.90 34.19 -39.18
CA ILE A 55 22.07 33.89 -38.34
C ILE A 55 23.39 34.45 -38.88
N LYS A 56 23.54 34.51 -40.20
CA LYS A 56 24.68 35.13 -40.90
C LYS A 56 24.82 36.64 -40.70
N ASP A 57 23.75 37.32 -40.28
CA ASP A 57 23.72 38.76 -40.04
C ASP A 57 24.03 39.10 -38.55
N ILE A 58 24.37 38.10 -37.73
CA ILE A 58 24.63 38.22 -36.28
C ILE A 58 26.13 38.13 -35.98
N ASN A 59 26.67 39.13 -35.29
CA ASN A 59 28.04 39.07 -34.76
C ASN A 59 28.04 38.39 -33.38
N LEU A 60 28.45 37.12 -33.35
CA LEU A 60 28.50 36.29 -32.13
C LEU A 60 29.33 36.92 -30.99
N SER A 61 30.36 37.70 -31.31
CA SER A 61 31.23 38.35 -30.31
C SER A 61 30.53 39.47 -29.51
N GLU A 62 29.47 40.04 -30.05
CA GLU A 62 28.70 41.11 -29.41
C GLU A 62 27.54 40.58 -28.57
N VAL A 63 27.28 39.26 -28.57
CA VAL A 63 26.17 38.66 -27.83
C VAL A 63 26.47 38.70 -26.34
N THR A 64 25.58 39.34 -25.58
CA THR A 64 25.68 39.52 -24.12
C THR A 64 24.68 38.65 -23.36
N LYS A 65 23.61 38.22 -24.02
CA LYS A 65 22.57 37.34 -23.46
C LYS A 65 21.98 36.42 -24.52
N LEU A 66 21.79 35.16 -24.18
CA LEU A 66 21.15 34.13 -24.99
C LEU A 66 19.90 33.62 -24.28
N ILE A 67 18.74 33.78 -24.91
CA ILE A 67 17.45 33.26 -24.45
C ILE A 67 17.12 32.04 -25.32
N ILE A 68 17.09 30.86 -24.71
CA ILE A 68 16.84 29.58 -25.36
C ILE A 68 15.44 29.13 -25.00
N VAL A 69 14.65 28.81 -26.02
CA VAL A 69 13.30 28.26 -25.85
C VAL A 69 13.19 26.87 -26.46
N ASP A 70 12.41 26.01 -25.81
CA ASP A 70 12.00 24.70 -26.30
C ASP A 70 13.16 23.72 -26.62
N THR A 71 14.31 23.94 -25.97
CA THR A 71 15.41 22.98 -25.98
C THR A 71 16.39 23.27 -24.85
N LYS A 72 17.07 22.22 -24.41
CA LYS A 72 18.19 22.28 -23.45
C LYS A 72 19.41 21.51 -23.93
N ILE A 73 19.42 21.05 -25.18
CA ILE A 73 20.49 20.21 -25.72
C ILE A 73 21.49 21.11 -26.47
N PRO A 74 22.78 21.15 -26.10
CA PRO A 74 23.79 22.00 -26.75
C PRO A 74 23.83 21.86 -28.27
N GLY A 75 23.95 20.62 -28.77
CA GLY A 75 24.01 20.35 -30.21
C GLY A 75 22.73 20.67 -31.00
N ARG A 76 21.63 21.09 -30.34
CA ARG A 76 20.38 21.49 -31.00
C ARG A 76 20.30 22.99 -31.28
N ILE A 77 21.20 23.83 -30.77
CA ILE A 77 21.15 25.29 -30.98
C ILE A 77 22.12 25.81 -32.06
N GLY A 78 22.74 24.91 -32.83
CA GLY A 78 23.60 25.27 -33.97
C GLY A 78 24.81 26.12 -33.57
N LEU A 79 25.11 27.15 -34.36
CA LEU A 79 26.27 28.05 -34.14
C LEU A 79 26.24 28.76 -32.77
N PHE A 80 25.08 28.86 -32.13
CA PHE A 80 25.00 29.44 -30.79
C PHE A 80 25.59 28.54 -29.70
N GLU A 81 25.89 27.26 -29.99
CA GLU A 81 26.60 26.36 -29.08
C GLU A 81 27.98 26.93 -28.69
N GLU A 82 28.66 27.61 -29.60
CA GLU A 82 29.97 28.24 -29.37
C GLU A 82 29.93 29.26 -28.21
N LEU A 83 28.79 29.94 -28.05
CA LEU A 83 28.57 30.94 -27.00
C LEU A 83 28.47 30.33 -25.61
N LEU A 84 28.12 29.04 -25.48
CA LEU A 84 27.96 28.37 -24.18
C LEU A 84 29.27 28.26 -23.41
N SER A 85 30.41 28.27 -24.12
CA SER A 85 31.74 28.24 -23.51
C SER A 85 32.15 29.57 -22.85
N ASN A 86 31.49 30.67 -23.21
CA ASN A 86 31.82 32.01 -22.75
C ASN A 86 31.06 32.38 -21.46
N LYS A 87 31.75 32.31 -20.32
CA LYS A 87 31.19 32.62 -18.99
C LYS A 87 30.68 34.07 -18.80
N LYS A 88 30.93 34.98 -19.75
CA LYS A 88 30.42 36.36 -19.71
C LYS A 88 29.00 36.50 -20.28
N ILE A 89 28.49 35.47 -20.97
CA ILE A 89 27.17 35.50 -21.60
C ILE A 89 26.12 35.01 -20.61
N LYS A 90 25.04 35.79 -20.46
CA LYS A 90 23.90 35.39 -19.63
C LYS A 90 22.98 34.45 -20.40
N ILE A 91 22.63 33.30 -19.81
CA ILE A 91 21.79 32.29 -20.45
C ILE A 91 20.47 32.18 -19.73
N HIS A 92 19.36 32.33 -20.44
CA HIS A 92 17.99 32.12 -19.94
C HIS A 92 17.34 30.98 -20.71
N ILE A 93 16.64 30.08 -20.03
CA ILE A 93 16.11 28.85 -20.60
C ILE A 93 14.65 28.68 -20.22
N TYR A 94 13.81 28.38 -21.21
CA TYR A 94 12.39 28.04 -21.07
C TYR A 94 12.10 26.78 -21.85
N ASP A 95 11.68 25.70 -21.20
CA ASP A 95 11.47 24.41 -21.87
C ASP A 95 10.51 23.54 -21.03
N HIS A 96 9.66 22.75 -21.68
CA HIS A 96 8.77 21.80 -21.02
C HIS A 96 9.36 20.41 -20.75
N HIS A 97 10.48 20.06 -21.40
CA HIS A 97 11.12 18.76 -21.23
C HIS A 97 11.84 18.64 -19.87
N PRO A 98 11.87 17.45 -19.22
CA PRO A 98 12.63 17.23 -17.98
C PRO A 98 14.15 17.28 -18.21
N PHE A 99 14.92 17.54 -17.14
CA PHE A 99 16.39 17.60 -17.22
C PHE A 99 17.07 16.24 -17.41
N SER A 100 18.07 16.20 -18.30
CA SER A 100 19.01 15.07 -18.50
C SER A 100 20.48 15.49 -18.29
N LYS A 101 21.36 14.49 -18.15
CA LYS A 101 22.80 14.73 -17.93
C LYS A 101 23.44 15.31 -19.20
N GLY A 102 24.14 16.44 -19.08
CA GLY A 102 24.85 17.11 -20.19
C GLY A 102 24.09 18.24 -20.88
N GLU A 103 22.94 18.64 -20.33
CA GLU A 103 22.11 19.74 -20.85
C GLU A 103 22.62 21.13 -20.45
N ILE A 104 22.24 22.14 -21.24
CA ILE A 104 22.59 23.56 -21.04
C ILE A 104 22.06 24.04 -19.69
N ARG A 105 22.87 24.84 -18.99
CA ARG A 105 22.52 25.51 -17.74
C ARG A 105 22.57 27.02 -17.87
N GLY A 106 21.63 27.71 -17.23
CA GLY A 106 21.46 29.16 -17.33
C GLY A 106 21.29 29.87 -15.98
N GLU A 107 21.37 31.19 -16.01
CA GLU A 107 21.08 32.09 -14.88
C GLU A 107 19.58 32.07 -14.55
N VAL A 108 18.74 31.91 -15.57
CA VAL A 108 17.29 31.75 -15.43
C VAL A 108 16.88 30.45 -16.10
N GLU A 109 16.26 29.56 -15.35
CA GLU A 109 15.74 28.28 -15.84
C GLU A 109 14.27 28.14 -15.44
N LYS A 110 13.37 28.19 -16.42
CA LYS A 110 11.93 28.01 -16.22
C LYS A 110 11.51 26.74 -16.94
N ILE A 111 11.68 25.63 -16.23
CA ILE A 111 11.47 24.30 -16.78
C ILE A 111 10.33 23.66 -16.03
N GLU A 112 9.22 23.50 -16.74
CA GLU A 112 7.95 23.12 -16.15
C GLU A 112 7.29 22.04 -16.96
N ARG A 113 6.71 21.08 -16.25
CA ARG A 113 6.08 19.95 -16.90
C ARG A 113 4.66 20.31 -17.36
N VAL A 114 4.57 20.78 -18.59
CA VAL A 114 3.34 21.12 -19.32
C VAL A 114 3.37 20.45 -20.70
N GLY A 115 2.28 20.55 -21.46
CA GLY A 115 2.20 19.95 -22.79
C GLY A 115 2.94 20.74 -23.86
N ALA A 116 3.18 22.04 -23.67
CA ALA A 116 3.91 22.89 -24.62
C ALA A 116 4.69 24.00 -23.91
N THR A 117 5.85 24.39 -24.42
CA THR A 117 6.61 25.55 -23.94
C THR A 117 5.80 26.85 -24.08
N ALA A 118 4.94 26.95 -25.10
CA ALA A 118 3.97 28.02 -25.29
C ALA A 118 3.01 28.21 -24.10
N THR A 119 2.68 27.14 -23.36
CA THR A 119 1.84 27.22 -22.14
C THR A 119 2.56 28.00 -21.04
N ILE A 120 3.85 27.71 -20.82
CA ILE A 120 4.70 28.42 -19.84
C ILE A 120 4.72 29.92 -20.16
N PHE A 121 4.98 30.26 -21.42
CA PHE A 121 5.01 31.65 -21.86
C PHE A 121 3.66 32.34 -21.72
N THR A 122 2.56 31.67 -22.08
CA THR A 122 1.22 32.25 -21.96
C THR A 122 0.88 32.61 -20.52
N GLU A 123 1.25 31.78 -19.55
CA GLU A 123 1.08 32.07 -18.13
C GLU A 123 1.97 33.22 -17.65
N ILE A 124 3.23 33.29 -18.10
CA ILE A 124 4.14 34.41 -17.79
C ILE A 124 3.57 35.73 -18.32
N LEU A 125 3.12 35.74 -19.58
CA LEU A 125 2.51 36.92 -20.20
C LEU A 125 1.24 37.35 -19.45
N LYS A 126 0.38 36.40 -19.09
CA LYS A 126 -0.84 36.66 -18.30
C LYS A 126 -0.52 37.23 -16.92
N SER A 127 0.41 36.64 -16.18
CA SER A 127 0.78 37.08 -14.82
C SER A 127 1.45 38.46 -14.81
N ARG A 128 2.26 38.78 -15.83
CA ARG A 128 2.90 40.10 -16.00
C ARG A 128 2.02 41.16 -16.66
N ARG A 129 0.76 40.83 -16.99
CA ARG A 129 -0.17 41.70 -17.73
C ARG A 129 0.38 42.17 -19.09
N LEU A 130 1.26 41.39 -19.70
CA LEU A 130 1.79 41.61 -21.05
C LEU A 130 0.90 40.85 -22.04
N HIS A 131 -0.17 41.48 -22.50
CA HIS A 131 -1.17 40.80 -23.31
C HIS A 131 -0.68 40.55 -24.75
N PRO A 132 -0.88 39.34 -25.31
CA PRO A 132 -0.62 39.08 -26.71
C PRO A 132 -1.65 39.79 -27.61
N THR A 133 -1.20 40.22 -28.78
CA THR A 133 -2.05 40.65 -29.89
C THR A 133 -2.85 39.45 -30.45
N PRO A 134 -3.90 39.66 -31.26
CA PRO A 134 -4.67 38.56 -31.82
C PRO A 134 -3.83 37.54 -32.61
N ILE A 135 -2.83 37.99 -33.37
CA ILE A 135 -1.95 37.10 -34.13
C ILE A 135 -0.98 36.33 -33.21
N GLU A 136 -0.38 36.99 -32.21
CA GLU A 136 0.45 36.32 -31.20
C GLU A 136 -0.36 35.29 -30.40
N ALA A 137 -1.62 35.62 -30.07
CA ALA A 137 -2.52 34.70 -29.37
C ALA A 137 -2.91 33.51 -30.25
N THR A 138 -3.07 33.71 -31.56
CA THR A 138 -3.33 32.65 -32.54
C THR A 138 -2.13 31.71 -32.66
N ILE A 139 -0.92 32.25 -32.74
CA ILE A 139 0.33 31.47 -32.81
C ILE A 139 0.53 30.62 -31.54
N LEU A 140 0.33 31.20 -30.35
CA LEU A 140 0.39 30.47 -29.08
C LEU A 140 -0.67 29.37 -28.99
N ALA A 141 -1.89 29.63 -29.46
CA ALA A 141 -2.94 28.61 -29.47
C ALA A 141 -2.61 27.47 -30.44
N LEU A 142 -2.10 27.79 -31.64
CA LEU A 142 -1.68 26.80 -32.63
C LEU A 142 -0.61 25.86 -32.07
N ALA A 143 0.45 26.42 -31.47
CA ALA A 143 1.50 25.66 -30.80
C ALA A 143 0.96 24.69 -29.75
N ILE A 144 0.09 25.18 -28.84
CA ILE A 144 -0.49 24.35 -27.79
C ILE A 144 -1.33 23.24 -28.39
N TYR A 145 -2.23 23.54 -29.35
CA TYR A 145 -3.06 22.51 -29.96
C TYR A 145 -2.24 21.48 -30.75
N GLU A 146 -1.14 21.86 -31.38
CA GLU A 146 -0.29 20.91 -32.11
C GLU A 146 0.46 19.97 -31.17
N GLU A 147 1.17 20.53 -30.18
CA GLU A 147 2.02 19.76 -29.27
C GLU A 147 1.21 18.88 -28.31
N THR A 148 -0.06 19.25 -28.05
CA THR A 148 -0.99 18.48 -27.23
C THR A 148 -1.91 17.56 -28.04
N GLY A 149 -1.75 17.49 -29.36
CA GLY A 149 -2.61 16.65 -30.21
C GLY A 149 -4.08 17.00 -30.11
N CYS A 150 -4.38 18.28 -30.27
CA CYS A 150 -5.68 18.88 -30.02
C CYS A 150 -6.19 18.69 -28.58
N LEU A 151 -5.28 18.74 -27.59
CA LEU A 151 -5.53 18.48 -26.17
C LEU A 151 -5.86 17.02 -25.82
N LEU A 152 -5.57 16.08 -26.72
CA LEU A 152 -5.88 14.66 -26.55
C LEU A 152 -4.65 13.82 -26.21
N PHE A 153 -3.42 14.34 -26.39
CA PHE A 153 -2.22 13.60 -26.05
C PHE A 153 -2.07 13.42 -24.53
N PRO A 154 -1.53 12.28 -24.05
CA PRO A 154 -1.31 12.04 -22.62
C PRO A 154 -0.33 13.02 -21.95
N SER A 155 0.52 13.71 -22.73
CA SER A 155 1.41 14.77 -22.26
C SER A 155 0.66 16.06 -21.89
N THR A 156 -0.57 16.22 -22.36
CA THR A 156 -1.43 17.39 -22.10
C THR A 156 -1.74 17.51 -20.61
N THR A 157 -1.55 18.70 -20.06
CA THR A 157 -1.85 19.02 -18.67
C THR A 157 -3.05 19.95 -18.56
N GLU A 158 -3.66 20.01 -17.36
CA GLU A 158 -4.73 20.97 -17.06
C GLU A 158 -4.34 22.42 -17.41
N ARG A 159 -3.05 22.76 -17.28
CA ARG A 159 -2.54 24.10 -17.55
C ARG A 159 -2.65 24.47 -19.03
N ASP A 160 -2.41 23.51 -19.93
CA ASP A 160 -2.57 23.69 -21.37
C ASP A 160 -4.04 24.03 -21.70
N LEU A 161 -5.00 23.36 -21.04
CA LEU A 161 -6.42 23.65 -21.20
C LEU A 161 -6.80 25.04 -20.67
N LEU A 162 -6.23 25.46 -19.54
CA LEU A 162 -6.59 26.72 -18.88
C LEU A 162 -6.07 27.97 -19.61
N VAL A 163 -5.00 27.85 -20.39
CA VAL A 163 -4.45 28.98 -21.16
C VAL A 163 -5.21 29.23 -22.46
N ILE A 164 -5.83 28.21 -23.07
CA ILE A 164 -6.60 28.36 -24.32
C ILE A 164 -7.76 29.38 -24.20
N PRO A 165 -8.65 29.33 -23.18
CA PRO A 165 -9.68 30.35 -23.00
C PRO A 165 -9.14 31.78 -22.89
N TYR A 166 -7.95 31.93 -22.29
CA TYR A 166 -7.30 33.23 -22.21
C TYR A 166 -6.81 33.72 -23.58
N LEU A 167 -6.21 32.84 -24.39
CA LEU A 167 -5.77 33.17 -25.75
C LEU A 167 -6.96 33.49 -26.66
N LEU A 168 -8.06 32.74 -26.56
CA LEU A 168 -9.32 33.04 -27.27
C LEU A 168 -9.87 34.41 -26.87
N LYS A 169 -9.87 34.74 -25.57
CA LYS A 169 -10.26 36.06 -25.09
C LYS A 169 -9.35 37.19 -25.63
N ARG A 170 -8.12 36.87 -26.02
CA ARG A 170 -7.16 37.81 -26.65
C ARG A 170 -7.27 37.86 -28.18
N GLY A 171 -8.24 37.16 -28.76
CA GLY A 171 -8.52 37.20 -30.20
C GLY A 171 -7.81 36.12 -31.00
N ALA A 172 -7.38 35.02 -30.37
CA ALA A 172 -6.88 33.86 -31.11
C ALA A 172 -7.93 33.34 -32.10
N ASN A 173 -7.56 33.16 -33.37
CA ASN A 173 -8.45 32.76 -34.44
C ASN A 173 -8.37 31.24 -34.68
N LEU A 174 -9.39 30.51 -34.23
CA LEU A 174 -9.45 29.06 -34.38
C LEU A 174 -9.56 28.56 -35.82
N ASN A 175 -10.03 29.39 -36.77
CA ASN A 175 -10.08 28.98 -38.18
C ASN A 175 -8.66 28.87 -38.74
N ILE A 176 -7.78 29.81 -38.38
CA ILE A 176 -6.36 29.76 -38.74
C ILE A 176 -5.72 28.56 -38.03
N VAL A 177 -5.97 28.37 -36.73
CA VAL A 177 -5.44 27.21 -36.01
C VAL A 177 -5.84 25.90 -36.71
N SER A 178 -7.13 25.74 -37.03
CA SER A 178 -7.65 24.55 -37.69
C SER A 178 -7.07 24.32 -39.09
N SER A 179 -6.80 25.37 -39.88
CA SER A 179 -6.26 25.19 -41.24
C SER A 179 -4.83 24.65 -41.25
N PHE A 180 -4.04 24.92 -40.20
CA PHE A 180 -2.67 24.41 -40.09
C PHE A 180 -2.57 23.05 -39.35
N LEU A 181 -3.56 22.74 -38.49
CA LEU A 181 -3.66 21.43 -37.81
C LEU A 181 -4.22 20.31 -38.70
N LYS A 182 -5.08 20.63 -39.68
CA LYS A 182 -5.61 19.62 -40.60
C LYS A 182 -4.47 18.97 -41.39
N MET A 183 -4.26 17.67 -41.17
CA MET A 183 -3.46 16.83 -42.05
C MET A 183 -4.38 16.37 -43.18
N GLU A 184 -4.35 17.08 -44.31
CA GLU A 184 -5.00 16.62 -45.52
C GLU A 184 -4.21 15.42 -46.06
N LEU A 185 -4.87 14.27 -46.23
CA LEU A 185 -4.29 13.15 -46.97
C LEU A 185 -4.17 13.60 -48.42
N SER A 186 -2.98 13.45 -49.00
CA SER A 186 -2.84 13.60 -50.44
C SER A 186 -3.66 12.52 -51.15
N MET A 187 -4.03 12.75 -52.41
CA MET A 187 -4.71 11.70 -53.21
C MET A 187 -3.87 10.42 -53.28
N GLU A 188 -2.53 10.54 -53.32
CA GLU A 188 -1.60 9.41 -53.32
C GLU A 188 -1.61 8.62 -52.01
N GLU A 189 -1.68 9.31 -50.86
CA GLU A 189 -1.79 8.67 -49.54
C GLU A 189 -3.14 7.98 -49.34
N LEU A 190 -4.22 8.57 -49.88
CA LEU A 190 -5.55 7.98 -49.84
C LEU A 190 -5.65 6.71 -50.69
N ASP A 191 -5.05 6.72 -51.89
CA ASP A 191 -4.96 5.54 -52.76
C ASP A 191 -4.14 4.42 -52.13
N MET A 192 -3.04 4.77 -51.44
CA MET A 192 -2.26 3.78 -50.67
C MET A 192 -3.03 3.19 -49.50
N LEU A 193 -3.71 4.03 -48.73
CA LEU A 193 -4.50 3.55 -47.60
C LEU A 193 -5.57 2.57 -48.07
N ASN A 194 -6.23 2.86 -49.20
CA ASN A 194 -7.19 1.95 -49.83
C ASN A 194 -6.53 0.61 -50.22
N GLU A 195 -5.35 0.63 -50.84
CA GLU A 195 -4.60 -0.59 -51.18
C GLU A 195 -4.20 -1.41 -49.95
N LEU A 196 -3.73 -0.75 -48.88
CA LEU A 196 -3.38 -1.39 -47.62
C LEU A 196 -4.59 -2.07 -46.95
N VAL A 197 -5.75 -1.41 -46.97
CA VAL A 197 -6.99 -2.00 -46.45
C VAL A 197 -7.40 -3.22 -47.27
N GLN A 198 -7.37 -3.12 -48.60
CA GLN A 198 -7.74 -4.23 -49.50
C GLN A 198 -6.78 -5.41 -49.43
N SER A 199 -5.48 -5.17 -49.20
CA SER A 199 -4.47 -6.23 -49.13
C SER A 199 -4.28 -6.83 -47.73
N SER A 200 -4.95 -6.27 -46.72
CA SER A 200 -4.80 -6.68 -45.34
C SER A 200 -5.25 -8.14 -45.11
N LYS A 201 -4.43 -8.90 -44.40
CA LYS A 201 -4.74 -10.26 -43.92
C LYS A 201 -4.75 -10.26 -42.40
N GLU A 202 -5.82 -10.78 -41.83
CA GLU A 202 -5.95 -10.94 -40.37
C GLU A 202 -5.38 -12.28 -39.91
N MET A 203 -4.66 -12.25 -38.80
CA MET A 203 -4.12 -13.39 -38.10
C MET A 203 -4.52 -13.31 -36.63
N VAL A 204 -4.98 -14.42 -36.07
CA VAL A 204 -5.23 -14.54 -34.63
C VAL A 204 -4.17 -15.45 -34.02
N ILE A 205 -3.27 -14.87 -33.23
CA ILE A 205 -2.16 -15.59 -32.58
C ILE A 205 -2.33 -15.42 -31.08
N GLU A 206 -2.48 -16.52 -30.34
CA GLU A 206 -2.69 -16.50 -28.88
C GLU A 206 -3.83 -15.55 -28.42
N GLY A 207 -4.88 -15.43 -29.25
CA GLY A 207 -6.03 -14.57 -29.01
C GLY A 207 -5.84 -13.08 -29.37
N ILE A 208 -4.69 -12.69 -29.91
CA ILE A 208 -4.38 -11.33 -30.37
C ILE A 208 -4.66 -11.20 -31.88
N ARG A 209 -5.46 -10.20 -32.27
CA ARG A 209 -5.79 -9.90 -33.68
C ARG A 209 -4.73 -9.01 -34.31
N ILE A 210 -3.93 -9.58 -35.19
CA ILE A 210 -2.84 -8.89 -35.90
C ILE A 210 -3.18 -8.83 -37.38
N LYS A 211 -3.16 -7.64 -37.98
CA LYS A 211 -3.27 -7.49 -39.43
C LYS A 211 -1.91 -7.25 -40.08
N VAL A 212 -1.68 -7.92 -41.20
CA VAL A 212 -0.53 -7.69 -42.08
C VAL A 212 -1.02 -7.14 -43.40
N ALA A 213 -0.58 -5.95 -43.80
CA ALA A 213 -1.02 -5.25 -45.00
C ALA A 213 0.15 -4.88 -45.89
N LYS A 214 -0.08 -4.77 -47.20
CA LYS A 214 0.97 -4.49 -48.20
C LYS A 214 0.56 -3.47 -49.26
N ALA A 215 1.49 -2.64 -49.68
CA ALA A 215 1.30 -1.74 -50.81
C ALA A 215 2.61 -1.53 -51.58
N SER A 216 2.53 -1.18 -52.87
CA SER A 216 3.71 -0.95 -53.72
C SER A 216 3.65 0.41 -54.44
N ARG A 217 4.73 1.18 -54.44
CA ARG A 217 4.80 2.47 -55.14
C ARG A 217 6.15 2.67 -55.85
N GLU A 218 6.13 3.43 -56.94
CA GLU A 218 7.32 3.70 -57.76
C GLU A 218 8.23 4.83 -57.19
N GLY A 219 7.81 5.57 -56.15
CA GLY A 219 8.58 6.68 -55.58
C GLY A 219 8.67 6.68 -54.04
N TYR A 220 9.60 7.48 -53.49
CA TYR A 220 9.79 7.64 -52.04
C TYR A 220 8.73 8.56 -51.41
N LEU A 221 7.91 8.00 -50.52
CA LEU A 221 6.97 8.72 -49.67
C LEU A 221 7.63 9.22 -48.38
N GLY A 222 7.02 10.26 -47.80
CA GLY A 222 7.33 10.76 -46.46
C GLY A 222 6.94 9.77 -45.34
N ASP A 223 6.11 10.22 -44.39
CA ASP A 223 5.88 9.51 -43.12
C ASP A 223 4.90 8.32 -43.22
N ALA A 224 5.42 7.16 -43.67
CA ALA A 224 4.69 5.89 -43.70
C ALA A 224 4.13 5.44 -42.34
N ALA A 225 4.63 5.98 -41.22
CA ALA A 225 4.12 5.64 -39.90
C ALA A 225 2.69 6.15 -39.65
N HIS A 226 2.26 7.17 -40.40
CA HIS A 226 0.90 7.70 -40.35
C HIS A 226 -0.12 6.72 -40.93
N LEU A 227 0.20 6.02 -42.02
CA LEU A 227 -0.72 5.07 -42.66
C LEU A 227 -1.02 3.87 -41.75
N ALA A 228 0.00 3.32 -41.09
CA ALA A 228 -0.19 2.26 -40.08
C ALA A 228 -1.04 2.74 -38.88
N HIS A 229 -0.90 4.01 -38.49
CA HIS A 229 -1.74 4.59 -37.45
C HIS A 229 -3.21 4.70 -37.87
N ARG A 230 -3.47 5.20 -39.10
CA ARG A 230 -4.83 5.30 -39.65
C ARG A 230 -5.51 3.95 -39.78
N MET A 231 -4.80 2.92 -40.23
CA MET A 231 -5.35 1.56 -40.26
C MET A 231 -5.81 1.09 -38.88
N MET A 232 -5.02 1.35 -37.84
CA MET A 232 -5.39 1.02 -36.45
C MET A 232 -6.58 1.84 -35.91
N GLU A 233 -6.91 2.99 -36.51
CA GLU A 233 -8.10 3.80 -36.17
C GLU A 233 -9.34 3.33 -36.93
N ILE A 234 -9.17 2.98 -38.21
CA ILE A 234 -10.26 2.55 -39.10
C ILE A 234 -10.74 1.15 -38.71
N GLU A 235 -9.84 0.28 -38.28
CA GLU A 235 -10.14 -1.11 -37.97
C GLU A 235 -9.92 -1.41 -36.48
N ASP A 236 -10.86 -2.14 -35.87
CA ASP A 236 -10.75 -2.60 -34.48
C ASP A 236 -9.79 -3.78 -34.36
N ILE A 237 -8.48 -3.51 -34.41
CA ILE A 237 -7.40 -4.52 -34.34
C ILE A 237 -6.44 -4.25 -33.18
N ASP A 238 -5.85 -5.33 -32.64
CA ASP A 238 -4.89 -5.25 -31.53
C ASP A 238 -3.51 -4.77 -32.02
N ALA A 239 -3.09 -5.16 -33.23
CA ALA A 239 -1.85 -4.72 -33.87
C ALA A 239 -1.91 -4.75 -35.40
N VAL A 240 -1.05 -3.96 -36.04
CA VAL A 240 -0.87 -3.93 -37.50
C VAL A 240 0.60 -3.97 -37.88
N VAL A 241 0.93 -4.66 -38.97
CA VAL A 241 2.22 -4.61 -39.66
C VAL A 241 1.98 -4.25 -41.13
N VAL A 242 2.56 -3.15 -41.58
CA VAL A 242 2.45 -2.63 -42.93
C VAL A 242 3.76 -2.84 -43.68
N LEU A 243 3.69 -3.39 -44.89
CA LEU A 243 4.81 -3.65 -45.80
C LEU A 243 4.68 -2.76 -47.04
N LEU A 244 5.58 -1.80 -47.20
CA LEU A 244 5.59 -0.88 -48.33
C LEU A 244 6.79 -1.18 -49.23
N ASN A 245 6.53 -1.60 -50.47
CA ASN A 245 7.58 -1.85 -51.46
C ASN A 245 7.82 -0.60 -52.31
N MET A 246 9.06 -0.12 -52.33
CA MET A 246 9.46 1.15 -52.92
C MET A 246 10.87 1.06 -53.50
N GLU A 247 11.02 1.22 -54.82
CA GLU A 247 12.31 1.27 -55.55
C GLU A 247 13.37 0.24 -55.07
N GLY A 248 12.99 -1.05 -55.02
CA GLY A 248 13.90 -2.14 -54.64
C GLY A 248 14.17 -2.29 -53.14
N LYS A 249 13.40 -1.60 -52.29
CA LYS A 249 13.44 -1.72 -50.82
C LYS A 249 12.03 -1.95 -50.27
N ILE A 250 11.94 -2.67 -49.17
CA ILE A 250 10.68 -2.86 -48.42
C ILE A 250 10.80 -2.12 -47.09
N LEU A 251 9.96 -1.11 -46.91
CA LEU A 251 9.77 -0.44 -45.62
C LEU A 251 8.68 -1.17 -44.84
N MET A 252 9.03 -1.70 -43.68
CA MET A 252 8.13 -2.35 -42.75
C MET A 252 7.84 -1.42 -41.58
N VAL A 253 6.58 -1.23 -41.24
CA VAL A 253 6.13 -0.43 -40.10
C VAL A 253 5.14 -1.24 -39.29
N ALA A 254 5.32 -1.33 -37.97
CA ALA A 254 4.35 -1.99 -37.11
C ALA A 254 3.91 -1.13 -35.95
N ARG A 255 2.66 -1.30 -35.56
CA ARG A 255 2.07 -0.73 -34.34
C ARG A 255 1.30 -1.78 -33.55
N SER A 256 1.33 -1.69 -32.24
CA SER A 256 0.60 -2.56 -31.32
C SER A 256 -0.02 -1.75 -30.17
N LYS A 257 -1.28 -2.07 -29.84
CA LYS A 257 -2.01 -1.56 -28.66
C LYS A 257 -1.89 -2.50 -27.45
N VAL A 258 -1.25 -3.66 -27.61
CA VAL A 258 -1.22 -4.73 -26.61
C VAL A 258 0.20 -5.10 -26.17
N PRO A 259 0.48 -5.28 -24.86
CA PRO A 259 1.82 -5.61 -24.36
C PRO A 259 2.27 -7.04 -24.71
N GLU A 260 1.32 -7.92 -25.00
CA GLU A 260 1.56 -9.31 -25.40
C GLU A 260 2.33 -9.40 -26.73
N PHE A 261 2.28 -8.33 -27.54
CA PHE A 261 3.01 -8.23 -28.81
C PHE A 261 3.91 -6.99 -28.86
N ASN A 262 5.20 -7.19 -28.60
CA ASN A 262 6.22 -6.15 -28.69
C ASN A 262 6.77 -6.07 -30.13
N VAL A 263 6.35 -5.04 -30.87
CA VAL A 263 6.72 -4.90 -32.29
C VAL A 263 8.21 -4.62 -32.51
N SER A 264 8.90 -4.01 -31.54
CA SER A 264 10.33 -3.72 -31.66
C SER A 264 11.19 -4.98 -31.73
N ASN A 265 10.76 -6.07 -31.09
CA ASN A 265 11.49 -7.34 -31.15
C ASN A 265 11.43 -7.94 -32.55
N VAL A 266 10.27 -7.86 -33.21
CA VAL A 266 10.11 -8.31 -34.60
C VAL A 266 10.94 -7.44 -35.55
N MET A 267 10.90 -6.11 -35.39
CA MET A 267 11.65 -5.21 -36.29
C MET A 267 13.16 -5.37 -36.20
N LYS A 268 13.72 -5.67 -35.02
CA LYS A 268 15.16 -5.93 -34.86
C LYS A 268 15.66 -7.12 -35.67
N GLU A 269 14.84 -8.15 -35.84
CA GLU A 269 15.17 -9.33 -36.65
C GLU A 269 15.27 -9.00 -38.16
N PHE A 270 14.64 -7.90 -38.58
CA PHE A 270 14.74 -7.32 -39.92
C PHE A 270 15.77 -6.18 -40.01
N GLY A 271 16.61 -5.97 -39.00
CA GLY A 271 17.61 -4.90 -38.96
C GLY A 271 17.04 -3.51 -38.65
N GLY A 272 15.81 -3.44 -38.16
CA GLY A 272 15.13 -2.21 -37.76
C GLY A 272 15.22 -1.91 -36.26
N GLY A 273 14.37 -0.98 -35.82
CA GLY A 273 14.33 -0.51 -34.43
C GLY A 273 13.07 0.29 -34.10
N GLY A 274 12.93 0.67 -32.83
CA GLY A 274 11.80 1.47 -32.35
C GLY A 274 11.38 1.13 -30.93
N HIS A 275 10.17 1.52 -30.59
CA HIS A 275 9.53 1.27 -29.30
C HIS A 275 8.68 -0.01 -29.32
N PRO A 276 8.37 -0.60 -28.14
CA PRO A 276 7.52 -1.79 -28.06
C PRO A 276 6.15 -1.68 -28.73
N THR A 277 5.63 -0.46 -28.87
CA THR A 277 4.31 -0.14 -29.46
C THR A 277 4.38 0.35 -30.89
N ALA A 278 5.53 0.85 -31.35
CA ALA A 278 5.71 1.41 -32.68
C ALA A 278 7.17 1.25 -33.11
N ALA A 279 7.39 0.55 -34.22
CA ALA A 279 8.73 0.26 -34.73
C ALA A 279 8.73 0.13 -36.26
N SER A 280 9.89 0.31 -36.87
CA SER A 280 10.06 0.17 -38.32
C SER A 280 11.38 -0.51 -38.69
N ALA A 281 11.43 -1.07 -39.89
CA ALA A 281 12.62 -1.70 -40.48
C ALA A 281 12.65 -1.45 -41.99
N THR A 282 13.85 -1.32 -42.57
CA THR A 282 14.03 -1.18 -44.02
C THR A 282 14.86 -2.35 -44.53
N ILE A 283 14.27 -3.12 -45.44
CA ILE A 283 14.85 -4.35 -45.99
C ILE A 283 15.28 -4.06 -47.43
N LYS A 284 16.53 -4.39 -47.78
CA LYS A 284 17.08 -4.22 -49.15
C LYS A 284 17.06 -5.56 -49.87
N GLU A 285 16.79 -5.56 -51.18
CA GLU A 285 17.00 -6.70 -52.08
C GLU A 285 16.24 -7.99 -51.66
N ALA A 286 14.97 -7.86 -51.27
CA ALA A 286 14.11 -9.00 -50.91
C ALA A 286 12.74 -8.89 -51.60
N SER A 287 12.13 -10.03 -51.93
CA SER A 287 10.73 -10.05 -52.39
C SER A 287 9.76 -9.92 -51.21
N LEU A 288 8.60 -9.31 -51.47
CA LEU A 288 7.54 -9.12 -50.46
C LEU A 288 7.09 -10.47 -49.87
N GLU A 289 7.03 -11.52 -50.67
CA GLU A 289 6.58 -12.85 -50.26
C GLU A 289 7.54 -13.49 -49.24
N VAL A 290 8.85 -13.36 -49.45
CA VAL A 290 9.86 -13.90 -48.52
C VAL A 290 9.83 -13.16 -47.19
N VAL A 291 9.63 -11.84 -47.24
CA VAL A 291 9.50 -11.01 -46.04
C VAL A 291 8.21 -11.36 -45.28
N GLU A 292 7.09 -11.59 -45.98
CA GLU A 292 5.81 -11.97 -45.38
C GLU A 292 5.90 -13.32 -44.64
N GLU A 293 6.52 -14.34 -45.24
CA GLU A 293 6.67 -15.65 -44.59
C GLU A 293 7.57 -15.58 -43.35
N ARG A 294 8.72 -14.91 -43.45
CA ARG A 294 9.60 -14.71 -42.29
C ARG A 294 8.91 -13.88 -41.18
N LEU A 295 8.08 -12.91 -41.55
CA LEU A 295 7.29 -12.14 -40.60
C LEU A 295 6.31 -13.04 -39.86
N LYS A 296 5.58 -13.93 -40.54
CA LYS A 296 4.63 -14.86 -39.90
C LYS A 296 5.31 -15.72 -38.84
N GLU A 297 6.47 -16.30 -39.14
CA GLU A 297 7.25 -17.10 -38.16
C GLU A 297 7.63 -16.28 -36.93
N LEU A 298 8.07 -15.03 -37.14
CA LEU A 298 8.44 -14.12 -36.06
C LEU A 298 7.24 -13.67 -35.24
N LEU A 299 6.06 -13.51 -35.83
CA LEU A 299 4.83 -13.21 -35.10
C LEU A 299 4.49 -14.35 -34.13
N TYR A 300 4.49 -15.62 -34.59
CA TYR A 300 4.25 -16.78 -33.71
C TYR A 300 5.27 -16.90 -32.59
N LYS A 301 6.54 -16.49 -32.81
CA LYS A 301 7.60 -16.55 -31.80
C LYS A 301 7.54 -15.40 -30.77
N ASN A 302 7.03 -14.24 -31.15
CA ASN A 302 7.11 -13.00 -30.34
C ASN A 302 5.80 -12.61 -29.67
N VAL A 303 4.67 -13.17 -30.07
CA VAL A 303 3.39 -12.99 -29.37
C VAL A 303 3.38 -13.87 -28.12
N LYS A 304 3.15 -13.27 -26.96
CA LYS A 304 3.05 -14.00 -25.69
C LYS A 304 1.62 -14.49 -25.46
N PRO A 305 1.45 -15.68 -24.87
CA PRO A 305 0.13 -16.18 -24.51
C PRO A 305 -0.56 -15.23 -23.52
N GLY A 306 -1.84 -14.95 -23.79
CA GLY A 306 -2.72 -14.26 -22.85
C GLY A 306 -2.95 -15.07 -21.57
N LYS A 307 -3.61 -14.48 -20.58
CA LYS A 307 -4.02 -15.23 -19.39
C LYS A 307 -5.01 -16.34 -19.76
N VAL A 308 -4.94 -17.46 -19.05
CA VAL A 308 -5.83 -18.63 -19.20
C VAL A 308 -6.68 -18.86 -17.95
N ALA A 309 -7.62 -19.80 -18.01
CA ALA A 309 -8.52 -20.16 -16.90
C ALA A 309 -7.76 -20.41 -15.58
N SER A 310 -6.65 -21.14 -15.62
CA SER A 310 -5.85 -21.46 -14.43
C SER A 310 -5.23 -20.24 -13.74
N ASP A 311 -5.01 -19.15 -14.46
CA ASP A 311 -4.44 -17.91 -13.89
C ASP A 311 -5.47 -17.12 -13.06
N ILE A 312 -6.77 -17.38 -13.22
CA ILE A 312 -7.85 -16.61 -12.57
C ILE A 312 -8.87 -17.44 -11.79
N MET A 313 -8.88 -18.76 -11.96
CA MET A 313 -9.82 -19.65 -11.28
C MET A 313 -9.57 -19.69 -9.76
N THR A 314 -10.64 -19.90 -9.01
CA THR A 314 -10.57 -20.23 -7.58
C THR A 314 -10.50 -21.74 -7.39
N SER A 315 -9.55 -22.21 -6.58
CA SER A 315 -9.39 -23.62 -6.19
C SER A 315 -9.03 -23.73 -4.71
N PRO A 316 -9.47 -24.78 -3.97
CA PRO A 316 -10.42 -25.82 -4.39
C PRO A 316 -11.87 -25.30 -4.50
N VAL A 317 -12.68 -25.97 -5.34
CA VAL A 317 -14.09 -25.61 -5.54
C VAL A 317 -14.97 -26.32 -4.51
N ILE A 318 -15.78 -25.53 -3.78
CA ILE A 318 -16.77 -26.09 -2.86
C ILE A 318 -17.90 -26.70 -3.68
N SER A 319 -18.19 -27.97 -3.43
CA SER A 319 -19.19 -28.76 -4.16
C SER A 319 -20.02 -29.61 -3.19
N ILE A 320 -21.10 -30.20 -3.71
CA ILE A 320 -21.97 -31.13 -2.99
C ILE A 320 -22.12 -32.44 -3.77
N LYS A 321 -22.51 -33.52 -3.09
CA LYS A 321 -22.77 -34.81 -3.73
C LYS A 321 -24.11 -34.79 -4.46
N TRP A 322 -24.24 -35.62 -5.50
CA TRP A 322 -25.44 -35.75 -6.33
C TRP A 322 -26.74 -36.08 -5.57
N ASP A 323 -26.62 -36.73 -4.42
CA ASP A 323 -27.70 -37.15 -3.52
C ASP A 323 -27.99 -36.17 -2.39
N SER A 324 -27.24 -35.06 -2.30
CA SER A 324 -27.44 -34.04 -1.26
C SER A 324 -28.81 -33.38 -1.40
N SER A 325 -29.45 -33.10 -0.27
CA SER A 325 -30.73 -32.41 -0.20
C SER A 325 -30.61 -30.90 -0.44
N ILE A 326 -31.71 -30.24 -0.78
CA ILE A 326 -31.79 -28.77 -0.88
C ILE A 326 -31.38 -28.09 0.44
N LYS A 327 -31.75 -28.65 1.59
CA LYS A 327 -31.38 -28.10 2.90
C LYS A 327 -29.89 -28.22 3.19
N GLU A 328 -29.25 -29.32 2.77
CA GLU A 328 -27.79 -29.44 2.85
C GLU A 328 -27.09 -28.47 1.89
N ALA A 329 -27.63 -28.27 0.70
CA ALA A 329 -27.12 -27.27 -0.24
C ALA A 329 -27.19 -25.85 0.35
N GLU A 330 -28.29 -25.48 1.02
CA GLU A 330 -28.42 -24.20 1.73
C GLU A 330 -27.39 -24.06 2.84
N ALA A 331 -27.28 -25.07 3.71
CA ALA A 331 -26.30 -25.07 4.79
C ALA A 331 -24.87 -24.90 4.27
N MET A 332 -24.52 -25.58 3.17
CA MET A 332 -23.22 -25.44 2.50
C MET A 332 -23.03 -24.04 1.90
N MET A 333 -24.01 -23.50 1.20
CA MET A 333 -23.94 -22.14 0.63
C MET A 333 -23.76 -21.08 1.72
N THR A 334 -24.49 -21.21 2.82
CA THR A 334 -24.41 -20.32 3.99
C THR A 334 -23.05 -20.46 4.67
N ARG A 335 -22.59 -21.69 4.89
CA ARG A 335 -21.30 -22.00 5.51
C ARG A 335 -20.10 -21.43 4.76
N TYR A 336 -20.07 -21.55 3.44
CA TYR A 336 -18.92 -21.11 2.62
C TYR A 336 -19.13 -19.77 1.92
N GLY A 337 -20.27 -19.10 2.14
CA GLY A 337 -20.59 -17.83 1.51
C GLY A 337 -20.66 -17.89 -0.03
N VAL A 338 -21.04 -19.02 -0.61
CA VAL A 338 -21.11 -19.23 -2.07
C VAL A 338 -22.54 -19.14 -2.58
N ASN A 339 -22.69 -18.62 -3.80
CA ASN A 339 -24.01 -18.47 -4.44
C ASN A 339 -24.31 -19.57 -5.46
N VAL A 340 -23.33 -20.39 -5.81
CA VAL A 340 -23.47 -21.51 -6.75
C VAL A 340 -22.66 -22.69 -6.19
N LEU A 341 -23.24 -23.88 -6.25
CA LEU A 341 -22.59 -25.14 -5.89
C LEU A 341 -22.56 -26.08 -7.10
N PRO A 342 -21.38 -26.55 -7.50
CA PRO A 342 -21.23 -27.73 -8.34
C PRO A 342 -21.72 -28.99 -7.64
N ILE A 343 -22.40 -29.83 -8.40
CA ILE A 343 -22.92 -31.13 -7.98
C ILE A 343 -22.04 -32.22 -8.61
N LEU A 344 -21.54 -33.12 -7.76
CA LEU A 344 -20.65 -34.21 -8.17
C LEU A 344 -21.31 -35.57 -8.02
N LYS A 345 -21.21 -36.40 -9.05
CA LYS A 345 -21.55 -37.83 -9.01
C LYS A 345 -20.28 -38.62 -9.23
N GLU A 346 -19.88 -39.46 -8.27
CA GLU A 346 -18.64 -40.25 -8.34
C GLU A 346 -17.40 -39.40 -8.69
N GLU A 347 -17.26 -38.24 -8.03
CA GLU A 347 -16.24 -37.20 -8.28
C GLU A 347 -16.29 -36.49 -9.64
N ARG A 348 -17.24 -36.83 -10.51
CA ARG A 348 -17.41 -36.18 -11.82
C ARG A 348 -18.41 -35.02 -11.74
N PHE A 349 -18.10 -33.93 -12.42
CA PHE A 349 -19.00 -32.79 -12.53
C PHE A 349 -20.30 -33.17 -13.25
N THR A 350 -21.45 -32.87 -12.65
CA THR A 350 -22.77 -33.28 -13.17
C THR A 350 -23.75 -32.11 -13.35
N GLY A 351 -23.62 -31.04 -12.57
CA GLY A 351 -24.51 -29.89 -12.68
C GLY A 351 -24.19 -28.76 -11.71
N LEU A 352 -24.96 -27.68 -11.78
CA LEU A 352 -24.86 -26.49 -10.94
C LEU A 352 -26.20 -26.18 -10.27
N ILE A 353 -26.17 -25.83 -8.99
CA ILE A 353 -27.33 -25.27 -8.30
C ILE A 353 -27.01 -23.89 -7.72
N SER A 354 -27.89 -22.92 -7.92
CA SER A 354 -27.72 -21.55 -7.44
C SER A 354 -28.50 -21.30 -6.14
N ARG A 355 -28.04 -20.33 -5.33
CA ARG A 355 -28.68 -19.91 -4.08
C ARG A 355 -30.13 -19.49 -4.29
N GLU A 356 -30.41 -18.76 -5.37
CA GLU A 356 -31.77 -18.35 -5.72
C GLU A 356 -32.71 -19.55 -5.89
N ILE A 357 -32.24 -20.62 -6.55
CA ILE A 357 -33.03 -21.84 -6.73
C ILE A 357 -33.21 -22.59 -5.41
N VAL A 358 -32.15 -22.69 -4.60
CA VAL A 358 -32.21 -23.31 -3.27
C VAL A 358 -33.21 -22.59 -2.37
N GLU A 359 -33.17 -21.26 -2.31
CA GLU A 359 -34.09 -20.45 -1.50
C GLU A 359 -35.55 -20.60 -1.95
N LYS A 360 -35.80 -20.60 -3.27
CA LYS A 360 -37.15 -20.86 -3.82
C LYS A 360 -37.62 -22.27 -3.50
N ALA A 361 -36.77 -23.28 -3.65
CA ALA A 361 -37.10 -24.67 -3.33
C ALA A 361 -37.43 -24.84 -1.84
N LEU A 362 -36.68 -24.19 -0.94
CA LEU A 362 -36.98 -24.17 0.49
C LEU A 362 -38.30 -23.47 0.81
N TYR A 363 -38.57 -22.32 0.19
CA TYR A 363 -39.82 -21.59 0.35
C TYR A 363 -41.04 -22.45 -0.04
N HIS A 364 -40.90 -23.28 -1.08
CA HIS A 364 -41.94 -24.21 -1.54
C HIS A 364 -41.93 -25.57 -0.81
N GLY A 365 -41.11 -25.75 0.25
CA GLY A 365 -41.12 -26.95 1.08
C GLY A 365 -40.30 -28.13 0.56
N PHE A 366 -39.50 -27.95 -0.50
CA PHE A 366 -38.66 -29.01 -1.10
C PHE A 366 -37.34 -29.25 -0.37
N GLY A 367 -37.23 -28.89 0.92
CA GLY A 367 -35.96 -28.97 1.65
C GLY A 367 -35.35 -30.38 1.74
N LYS A 368 -36.16 -31.44 1.65
CA LYS A 368 -35.70 -32.84 1.63
C LYS A 368 -35.46 -33.39 0.23
N SER A 369 -35.91 -32.71 -0.83
CA SER A 369 -35.70 -33.14 -2.20
C SER A 369 -34.22 -33.03 -2.59
N ARG A 370 -33.80 -33.79 -3.59
CA ARG A 370 -32.39 -33.81 -4.02
C ARG A 370 -32.06 -32.54 -4.78
N ALA A 371 -30.91 -31.95 -4.48
CA ALA A 371 -30.45 -30.72 -5.14
C ALA A 371 -30.33 -30.87 -6.66
N ILE A 372 -29.94 -32.06 -7.16
CA ILE A 372 -29.82 -32.33 -8.59
C ILE A 372 -31.15 -32.15 -9.34
N GLU A 373 -32.30 -32.41 -8.71
CA GLU A 373 -33.63 -32.28 -9.33
C GLU A 373 -34.00 -30.84 -9.68
N PHE A 374 -33.31 -29.87 -9.08
CA PHE A 374 -33.51 -28.43 -9.30
C PHE A 374 -32.29 -27.78 -9.97
N SER A 375 -31.29 -28.58 -10.35
CA SER A 375 -30.01 -28.07 -10.86
C SER A 375 -29.98 -27.93 -12.38
N THR A 376 -29.09 -27.08 -12.88
CA THR A 376 -28.75 -26.98 -14.31
C THR A 376 -27.71 -28.06 -14.62
N THR A 377 -28.07 -29.05 -15.44
CA THR A 377 -27.23 -30.21 -15.76
C THR A 377 -26.42 -30.05 -17.06
N ASP A 378 -26.79 -29.10 -17.91
CA ASP A 378 -26.19 -28.77 -19.19
C ASP A 378 -25.28 -27.52 -19.11
N ALA A 379 -24.78 -27.21 -17.92
CA ALA A 379 -23.87 -26.10 -17.70
C ALA A 379 -22.57 -26.28 -18.51
N ILE A 380 -22.16 -25.23 -19.22
CA ILE A 380 -20.94 -25.23 -20.03
C ILE A 380 -19.72 -25.22 -19.11
N THR A 381 -18.67 -25.92 -19.52
CA THR A 381 -17.41 -26.08 -18.79
C THR A 381 -16.23 -25.69 -19.68
N VAL A 382 -15.12 -25.27 -19.07
CA VAL A 382 -13.87 -24.94 -19.77
C VAL A 382 -12.69 -25.75 -19.23
N SER A 383 -11.61 -25.83 -20.00
CA SER A 383 -10.35 -26.45 -19.55
C SER A 383 -9.48 -25.44 -18.78
N GLN A 384 -8.46 -25.91 -18.07
CA GLN A 384 -7.52 -25.02 -17.38
C GLN A 384 -6.68 -24.14 -18.33
N HIS A 385 -6.59 -24.53 -19.61
CA HIS A 385 -5.84 -23.82 -20.65
C HIS A 385 -6.72 -22.90 -21.50
N THR A 386 -8.03 -22.86 -21.26
CA THR A 386 -8.96 -22.03 -22.04
C THR A 386 -8.63 -20.53 -21.84
N PRO A 387 -8.46 -19.75 -22.93
CA PRO A 387 -8.16 -18.31 -22.85
C PRO A 387 -9.28 -17.49 -22.20
N ILE A 388 -8.93 -16.42 -21.47
CA ILE A 388 -9.93 -15.57 -20.78
C ILE A 388 -10.95 -14.94 -21.74
N ARG A 389 -10.54 -14.50 -22.94
CA ARG A 389 -11.46 -13.93 -23.94
C ARG A 389 -12.56 -14.92 -24.34
N GLU A 390 -12.23 -16.20 -24.44
CA GLU A 390 -13.22 -17.25 -24.75
C GLU A 390 -14.17 -17.47 -23.57
N ILE A 391 -13.64 -17.49 -22.34
CA ILE A 391 -14.44 -17.60 -21.12
C ILE A 391 -15.42 -16.42 -21.00
N GLU A 392 -14.98 -15.20 -21.34
CA GLU A 392 -15.81 -14.00 -21.38
C GLU A 392 -16.99 -14.17 -22.33
N THR A 393 -16.72 -14.55 -23.58
CA THR A 393 -17.76 -14.81 -24.59
C THR A 393 -18.76 -15.85 -24.10
N LEU A 394 -18.27 -17.00 -23.61
CA LEU A 394 -19.13 -18.08 -23.10
C LEU A 394 -19.99 -17.61 -21.92
N MET A 395 -19.44 -16.85 -20.96
CA MET A 395 -20.20 -16.35 -19.80
C MET A 395 -21.27 -15.31 -20.18
N ILE A 396 -21.02 -14.51 -21.23
CA ILE A 396 -21.95 -13.48 -21.71
C ILE A 396 -23.06 -14.12 -22.53
N GLU A 397 -22.71 -14.84 -23.60
CA GLU A 397 -23.68 -15.42 -24.54
C GLU A 397 -24.63 -16.40 -23.87
N GLN A 398 -24.12 -17.19 -22.92
CA GLN A 398 -24.88 -18.24 -22.24
C GLN A 398 -25.49 -17.72 -20.93
N ASN A 399 -25.28 -16.43 -20.60
CA ASN A 399 -25.67 -15.80 -19.35
C ASN A 399 -25.23 -16.59 -18.09
N GLN A 400 -24.18 -17.40 -18.20
CA GLN A 400 -23.72 -18.29 -17.15
C GLN A 400 -22.76 -17.53 -16.22
N ARG A 401 -23.17 -17.29 -14.98
CA ARG A 401 -22.42 -16.44 -14.02
C ARG A 401 -21.25 -17.13 -13.32
N PHE A 402 -21.17 -18.44 -13.46
CA PHE A 402 -20.21 -19.33 -12.82
C PHE A 402 -19.72 -20.32 -13.86
N MET A 403 -18.42 -20.29 -14.17
CA MET A 403 -17.81 -21.17 -15.16
C MET A 403 -17.00 -22.26 -14.44
N PRO A 404 -17.44 -23.53 -14.48
CA PRO A 404 -16.67 -24.66 -13.98
C PRO A 404 -15.45 -24.92 -14.88
N VAL A 405 -14.29 -25.10 -14.25
CA VAL A 405 -13.06 -25.54 -14.92
C VAL A 405 -12.92 -27.03 -14.66
N VAL A 406 -12.98 -27.84 -15.71
CA VAL A 406 -13.06 -29.31 -15.64
C VAL A 406 -11.93 -29.93 -16.45
N GLU A 407 -11.26 -30.92 -15.86
CA GLU A 407 -10.22 -31.73 -16.50
C GLU A 407 -10.54 -33.21 -16.25
N ASP A 408 -10.51 -34.05 -17.27
CA ASP A 408 -10.90 -35.47 -17.21
C ASP A 408 -12.30 -35.75 -16.58
N GLY A 409 -13.18 -34.76 -16.64
CA GLY A 409 -14.52 -34.80 -16.02
C GLY A 409 -14.55 -34.47 -14.52
N LYS A 410 -13.41 -34.15 -13.89
CA LYS A 410 -13.32 -33.66 -12.51
C LYS A 410 -13.25 -32.14 -12.49
N ILE A 411 -13.94 -31.52 -11.55
CA ILE A 411 -13.86 -30.06 -11.36
C ILE A 411 -12.57 -29.71 -10.62
N ILE A 412 -11.70 -28.91 -11.23
CA ILE A 412 -10.40 -28.50 -10.67
C ILE A 412 -10.38 -27.02 -10.25
N GLY A 413 -11.31 -26.22 -10.77
CA GLY A 413 -11.43 -24.80 -10.48
C GLY A 413 -12.78 -24.22 -10.90
N ALA A 414 -13.03 -22.98 -10.53
CA ALA A 414 -14.21 -22.24 -10.96
C ALA A 414 -13.91 -20.75 -11.12
N ILE A 415 -14.56 -20.12 -12.09
CA ILE A 415 -14.42 -18.69 -12.39
C ILE A 415 -15.79 -18.02 -12.23
N THR A 416 -15.85 -16.97 -11.43
CA THR A 416 -17.07 -16.16 -11.28
C THR A 416 -17.01 -14.89 -12.13
N ARG A 417 -18.15 -14.25 -12.38
CA ARG A 417 -18.19 -12.93 -13.06
C ARG A 417 -17.25 -11.90 -12.40
N THR A 418 -17.16 -11.91 -11.07
CA THR A 418 -16.28 -11.00 -10.34
C THR A 418 -14.81 -11.28 -10.62
N ASP A 419 -14.41 -12.54 -10.77
CA ASP A 419 -13.02 -12.92 -11.07
C ASP A 419 -12.65 -12.50 -12.50
N LEU A 420 -13.57 -12.71 -13.45
CA LEU A 420 -13.44 -12.26 -14.83
C LEU A 420 -13.32 -10.73 -14.91
N LEU A 421 -14.28 -9.98 -14.33
CA LEU A 421 -14.29 -8.51 -14.35
C LEU A 421 -13.05 -7.90 -13.69
N ARG A 422 -12.55 -8.50 -12.61
CA ARG A 422 -11.31 -8.04 -11.97
C ARG A 422 -10.15 -8.16 -12.95
N THR A 423 -10.08 -9.27 -13.68
CA THR A 423 -9.02 -9.50 -14.66
C THR A 423 -9.11 -8.55 -15.84
N LEU A 424 -10.32 -8.34 -16.38
CA LEU A 424 -10.55 -7.37 -17.45
C LEU A 424 -10.20 -5.94 -17.02
N TYR A 425 -10.50 -5.56 -15.77
CA TYR A 425 -10.12 -4.26 -15.23
C TYR A 425 -8.60 -4.13 -15.04
N GLU A 426 -7.92 -5.18 -14.57
CA GLU A 426 -6.45 -5.22 -14.48
C GLU A 426 -5.79 -5.06 -15.86
N GLU A 427 -6.33 -5.74 -16.89
CA GLU A 427 -5.86 -5.61 -18.28
C GLU A 427 -6.12 -4.21 -18.83
N PHE A 428 -7.30 -3.65 -18.60
CA PHE A 428 -7.64 -2.27 -18.99
C PHE A 428 -6.66 -1.25 -18.40
N LEU A 429 -6.35 -1.37 -17.10
CA LEU A 429 -5.35 -0.51 -16.44
C LEU A 429 -3.94 -0.73 -16.98
N ARG A 430 -3.57 -1.95 -17.37
CA ARG A 430 -2.27 -2.25 -18.01
C ARG A 430 -2.16 -1.62 -19.39
N ARG A 431 -3.21 -1.73 -20.22
CA ARG A 431 -3.24 -1.13 -21.57
C ARG A 431 -3.03 0.39 -21.51
N ARG A 432 -3.69 1.09 -20.57
CA ARG A 432 -3.47 2.53 -20.35
C ARG A 432 -2.06 2.90 -19.90
N LYS A 433 -1.39 2.05 -19.11
CA LYS A 433 0.00 2.32 -18.67
C LYS A 433 1.03 2.25 -19.79
N ILE A 434 0.74 1.52 -20.88
CA ILE A 434 1.65 1.41 -22.03
C ILE A 434 1.70 2.73 -22.80
N GLU A 435 0.61 3.50 -22.78
CA GLU A 435 0.56 4.88 -23.31
C GLU A 435 1.28 5.88 -22.37
N GLU A 436 1.38 5.60 -21.06
CA GLU A 436 1.87 6.53 -20.03
C GLU A 436 3.35 6.36 -19.61
N THR A 437 4.20 5.66 -20.39
CA THR A 437 5.56 5.29 -19.93
C THR A 437 6.58 6.44 -19.91
N VAL A 438 6.24 7.62 -19.38
CA VAL A 438 7.17 8.58 -18.74
C VAL A 438 6.48 9.28 -17.55
N THR A 439 5.96 8.53 -16.57
CA THR A 439 5.71 9.10 -15.23
C THR A 439 5.88 8.09 -14.11
N LYS A 440 6.91 8.32 -13.28
CA LYS A 440 6.94 7.76 -11.93
C LYS A 440 6.07 8.66 -11.05
N GLU A 441 4.82 8.27 -10.80
CA GLU A 441 4.17 8.42 -9.49
C GLU A 441 2.84 7.64 -9.38
N ARG A 442 2.77 6.79 -8.33
CA ARG A 442 1.59 6.21 -7.65
C ARG A 442 0.91 4.95 -8.24
N PRO A 443 0.66 3.89 -7.43
CA PRO A 443 0.14 2.62 -7.94
C PRO A 443 -1.39 2.48 -7.86
N PRO A 444 -2.01 1.96 -8.94
CA PRO A 444 -3.20 1.11 -8.86
C PRO A 444 -2.87 -0.38 -9.11
N VAL A 445 -3.80 -1.22 -8.61
CA VAL A 445 -3.93 -2.69 -8.57
C VAL A 445 -3.07 -3.48 -9.58
N GLY A 446 -2.35 -4.51 -9.08
CA GLY A 446 -1.61 -5.47 -9.91
C GLY A 446 -0.14 -5.14 -10.20
N ARG A 447 0.50 -4.23 -9.44
CA ARG A 447 1.95 -3.95 -9.55
C ARG A 447 2.76 -5.04 -8.84
N SER A 448 3.87 -5.47 -9.44
CA SER A 448 4.91 -6.20 -8.72
C SER A 448 5.64 -5.23 -7.78
N LEU A 449 5.55 -5.50 -6.47
CA LEU A 449 6.24 -4.82 -5.38
C LEU A 449 7.63 -5.43 -5.12
N SER A 450 8.18 -6.20 -6.06
CA SER A 450 9.49 -6.84 -5.93
C SER A 450 10.61 -5.86 -5.54
N SER A 451 10.63 -4.66 -6.14
CA SER A 451 11.61 -3.63 -5.77
C SER A 451 11.40 -3.10 -4.35
N TRP A 452 10.14 -2.93 -3.92
CA TRP A 452 9.81 -2.47 -2.57
C TRP A 452 10.16 -3.53 -1.52
N LEU A 453 9.93 -4.81 -1.82
CA LEU A 453 10.36 -5.90 -0.96
C LEU A 453 11.88 -5.85 -0.75
N LYS A 454 12.65 -5.59 -1.82
CA LYS A 454 14.11 -5.50 -1.75
C LYS A 454 14.61 -4.25 -1.02
N GLU A 455 13.93 -3.12 -1.19
CA GLU A 455 14.33 -1.83 -0.62
C GLU A 455 13.94 -1.67 0.86
N ARG A 456 12.83 -2.29 1.28
CA ARG A 456 12.22 -2.06 2.61
C ARG A 456 12.45 -3.19 3.61
N PHE A 457 12.66 -4.43 3.14
CA PHE A 457 13.01 -5.52 4.04
C PHE A 457 14.52 -5.70 4.13
N PRO A 458 15.07 -6.10 5.30
CA PRO A 458 16.45 -6.53 5.40
C PRO A 458 16.77 -7.63 4.38
N SER A 459 18.00 -7.65 3.86
CA SER A 459 18.45 -8.61 2.85
C SER A 459 18.16 -10.06 3.24
N GLU A 460 18.30 -10.39 4.53
CA GLU A 460 17.98 -11.72 5.08
C GLU A 460 16.49 -12.07 4.89
N VAL A 461 15.59 -11.16 5.25
CA VAL A 461 14.14 -11.34 5.10
C VAL A 461 13.74 -11.41 3.62
N TYR A 462 14.29 -10.54 2.78
CA TYR A 462 14.03 -10.57 1.34
C TYR A 462 14.42 -11.92 0.71
N ASN A 463 15.58 -12.46 1.08
CA ASN A 463 16.04 -13.76 0.58
C ASN A 463 15.15 -14.91 1.10
N LEU A 464 14.69 -14.83 2.35
CA LEU A 464 13.74 -15.79 2.92
C LEU A 464 12.40 -15.79 2.18
N LEU A 465 11.88 -14.61 1.83
CA LEU A 465 10.64 -14.46 1.05
C LEU A 465 10.78 -15.00 -0.39
N LYS A 466 11.98 -14.88 -0.98
CA LYS A 466 12.24 -15.47 -2.30
C LYS A 466 12.31 -16.99 -2.21
N LEU A 467 13.04 -17.52 -1.24
CA LEU A 467 13.18 -18.96 -1.02
C LEU A 467 11.84 -19.62 -0.67
N SER A 468 10.97 -18.93 0.08
CA SER A 468 9.65 -19.47 0.40
C SER A 468 8.79 -19.66 -0.86
N GLY A 469 8.91 -18.75 -1.82
CA GLY A 469 8.33 -18.89 -3.15
C GLY A 469 8.82 -20.12 -3.91
N GLU A 470 10.14 -20.32 -3.95
CA GLU A 470 10.78 -21.45 -4.63
C GLU A 470 10.37 -22.79 -4.02
N VAL A 471 10.33 -22.89 -2.69
CA VAL A 471 9.89 -24.11 -1.99
C VAL A 471 8.39 -24.39 -2.21
N ALA A 472 7.57 -23.34 -2.28
CA ALA A 472 6.15 -23.52 -2.56
C ALA A 472 5.92 -24.05 -3.99
N GLU A 473 6.64 -23.51 -4.97
CA GLU A 473 6.58 -23.96 -6.37
C GLU A 473 7.02 -25.43 -6.52
N GLU A 474 8.10 -25.85 -5.84
CA GLU A 474 8.54 -27.26 -5.81
C GLU A 474 7.49 -28.23 -5.25
N LEU A 475 6.66 -27.75 -4.32
CA LEU A 475 5.57 -28.53 -3.71
C LEU A 475 4.24 -28.40 -4.47
N GLY A 476 4.18 -27.60 -5.54
CA GLY A 476 2.95 -27.32 -6.27
C GLY A 476 1.95 -26.44 -5.50
N PHE A 477 2.44 -25.60 -4.57
CA PHE A 477 1.63 -24.70 -3.75
C PHE A 477 1.81 -23.23 -4.14
N ASN A 478 0.84 -22.39 -3.80
CA ASN A 478 1.00 -20.94 -3.84
C ASN A 478 1.36 -20.39 -2.45
N ALA A 479 2.36 -19.51 -2.39
CA ALA A 479 2.79 -18.83 -1.18
C ALA A 479 2.51 -17.33 -1.24
N TYR A 480 2.02 -16.78 -0.13
CA TYR A 480 1.65 -15.37 -0.02
C TYR A 480 2.18 -14.76 1.27
N LEU A 481 2.82 -13.60 1.19
CA LEU A 481 3.01 -12.70 2.33
C LEU A 481 1.68 -11.98 2.60
N VAL A 482 1.18 -11.97 3.83
CA VAL A 482 -0.16 -11.42 4.14
C VAL A 482 -0.17 -10.52 5.38
N GLY A 483 -1.27 -9.81 5.60
CA GLY A 483 -1.60 -9.21 6.89
C GLY A 483 -0.87 -7.90 7.18
N GLY A 484 -0.40 -7.74 8.43
CA GLY A 484 0.18 -6.49 8.93
C GLY A 484 1.44 -6.09 8.18
N SER A 485 2.29 -7.06 7.84
CA SER A 485 3.52 -6.84 7.08
C SER A 485 3.28 -6.16 5.72
N VAL A 486 2.25 -6.59 4.98
CA VAL A 486 1.89 -6.01 3.68
C VAL A 486 1.31 -4.60 3.84
N ARG A 487 0.44 -4.40 4.85
CA ARG A 487 -0.13 -3.10 5.17
C ARG A 487 0.97 -2.09 5.51
N ASP A 488 1.89 -2.48 6.38
CA ASP A 488 2.95 -1.63 6.91
C ASP A 488 4.01 -1.34 5.84
N LEU A 489 4.34 -2.33 4.99
CA LEU A 489 5.14 -2.13 3.78
C LEU A 489 4.56 -1.03 2.88
N LEU A 490 3.24 -1.05 2.63
CA LEU A 490 2.57 -0.05 1.80
C LEU A 490 2.49 1.33 2.44
N ARG A 491 2.56 1.39 3.78
CA ARG A 491 2.65 2.64 4.55
C ARG A 491 4.08 3.18 4.64
N GLY A 492 5.08 2.38 4.25
CA GLY A 492 6.50 2.70 4.38
C GLY A 492 7.05 2.50 5.79
N GLU A 493 6.40 1.67 6.60
CA GLU A 493 6.84 1.27 7.95
C GLU A 493 7.58 -0.07 7.88
N GLU A 494 8.64 -0.22 8.69
CA GLU A 494 9.32 -1.51 8.84
C GLU A 494 8.53 -2.41 9.80
N ASN A 495 8.13 -3.58 9.32
CA ASN A 495 7.49 -4.60 10.13
C ASN A 495 8.11 -5.97 9.84
N LEU A 496 8.82 -6.53 10.82
CA LEU A 496 9.50 -7.82 10.72
C LEU A 496 8.64 -9.01 11.16
N ASP A 497 7.36 -8.77 11.43
CA ASP A 497 6.38 -9.82 11.73
C ASP A 497 5.89 -10.45 10.41
N ILE A 498 6.60 -11.47 9.95
CA ILE A 498 6.40 -12.07 8.63
C ILE A 498 5.41 -13.24 8.73
N ASP A 499 4.21 -12.99 8.22
CA ASP A 499 3.14 -13.97 8.06
C ASP A 499 3.11 -14.53 6.62
N ILE A 500 3.36 -15.82 6.46
CA ILE A 500 3.24 -16.53 5.18
C ILE A 500 2.01 -17.42 5.20
N VAL A 501 1.12 -17.23 4.23
CA VAL A 501 -0.03 -18.10 3.99
C VAL A 501 0.22 -18.98 2.77
N ILE A 502 -0.01 -20.28 2.94
CA ILE A 502 0.15 -21.31 1.91
C ILE A 502 -1.22 -21.79 1.47
N GLU A 503 -1.52 -21.65 0.17
CA GLU A 503 -2.65 -22.30 -0.47
C GLU A 503 -2.23 -23.73 -0.85
N GLY A 504 -2.38 -24.62 0.11
CA GLY A 504 -1.80 -25.98 0.13
C GLY A 504 -1.62 -26.46 1.57
N ASP A 505 -0.77 -27.46 1.81
CA ASP A 505 -0.44 -27.89 3.18
C ASP A 505 0.70 -27.03 3.76
N GLY A 506 0.33 -26.05 4.60
CA GLY A 506 1.27 -25.14 5.25
C GLY A 506 2.23 -25.83 6.23
N ILE A 507 1.85 -26.96 6.84
CA ILE A 507 2.74 -27.70 7.74
C ILE A 507 3.80 -28.46 6.95
N SER A 508 3.40 -29.10 5.85
CA SER A 508 4.33 -29.75 4.92
C SER A 508 5.30 -28.74 4.31
N PHE A 509 4.79 -27.59 3.88
CA PHE A 509 5.61 -26.46 3.45
C PHE A 509 6.61 -26.02 4.53
N ALA A 510 6.15 -25.77 5.77
CA ALA A 510 7.03 -25.30 6.85
C ALA A 510 8.15 -26.30 7.18
N LYS A 511 7.87 -27.60 7.11
CA LYS A 511 8.89 -28.66 7.29
C LYS A 511 9.93 -28.64 6.17
N ALA A 512 9.49 -28.55 4.91
CA ALA A 512 10.40 -28.49 3.76
C ALA A 512 11.25 -27.21 3.77
N PHE A 513 10.62 -26.07 4.03
CA PHE A 513 11.27 -24.77 4.14
C PHE A 513 12.28 -24.73 5.29
N GLY A 514 11.89 -25.21 6.47
CA GLY A 514 12.79 -25.33 7.63
C GLY A 514 13.99 -26.23 7.36
N LYS A 515 13.81 -27.33 6.62
CA LYS A 515 14.92 -28.22 6.22
C LYS A 515 15.92 -27.51 5.31
N LYS A 516 15.47 -26.72 4.32
CA LYS A 516 16.36 -25.93 3.46
C LYS A 516 17.12 -24.84 4.23
N LEU A 517 16.51 -24.28 5.26
CA LEU A 517 17.11 -23.23 6.10
C LEU A 517 17.93 -23.75 7.29
N ASN A 518 17.96 -25.07 7.50
CA ASN A 518 18.49 -25.67 8.74
C ASN A 518 17.87 -25.05 10.01
N ALA A 519 16.58 -24.73 9.95
CA ALA A 519 15.83 -24.02 10.98
C ALA A 519 14.93 -24.95 11.81
N LYS A 520 14.60 -24.54 13.04
CA LYS A 520 13.67 -25.30 13.90
C LYS A 520 12.24 -25.00 13.51
N VAL A 521 11.42 -26.05 13.35
CA VAL A 521 10.00 -25.93 13.00
C VAL A 521 9.13 -26.41 14.15
N ARG A 522 8.18 -25.59 14.60
CA ARG A 522 7.14 -25.97 15.57
C ARG A 522 5.79 -25.96 14.87
N SER A 523 5.08 -27.08 14.87
CA SER A 523 3.79 -27.21 14.17
C SER A 523 2.64 -27.38 15.14
N HIS A 524 1.49 -26.78 14.80
CA HIS A 524 0.23 -26.86 15.52
C HIS A 524 -0.84 -27.44 14.60
N GLN A 525 -0.93 -28.76 14.58
CA GLN A 525 -1.73 -29.52 13.60
C GLN A 525 -3.22 -29.17 13.63
N ARG A 526 -3.79 -28.89 14.82
CA ARG A 526 -5.20 -28.50 14.99
C ARG A 526 -5.58 -27.21 14.25
N PHE A 527 -4.63 -26.29 14.06
CA PHE A 527 -4.89 -24.98 13.46
C PHE A 527 -4.31 -24.82 12.06
N GLY A 528 -3.60 -25.84 11.56
CA GLY A 528 -2.93 -25.80 10.27
C GLY A 528 -1.80 -24.76 10.22
N THR A 529 -1.20 -24.44 11.37
CA THR A 529 -0.14 -23.43 11.50
C THR A 529 1.19 -24.05 11.92
N ALA A 530 2.29 -23.40 11.55
CA ALA A 530 3.63 -23.75 11.96
C ALA A 530 4.47 -22.48 12.11
N GLN A 531 5.46 -22.52 12.99
CA GLN A 531 6.43 -21.45 13.18
C GLN A 531 7.81 -21.97 12.79
N VAL A 532 8.49 -21.24 11.91
CA VAL A 532 9.86 -21.52 11.47
C VAL A 532 10.79 -20.52 12.17
N ILE A 533 11.72 -21.05 12.95
CA ILE A 533 12.59 -20.28 13.85
C ILE A 533 14.03 -20.44 13.37
N THR A 534 14.60 -19.34 12.89
CA THR A 534 16.04 -19.21 12.63
C THR A 534 16.72 -18.56 13.84
N ASP A 535 18.05 -18.39 13.80
CA ASP A 535 18.80 -17.77 14.89
C ASP A 535 18.39 -16.30 15.12
N ASN A 536 17.95 -15.60 14.07
CA ASN A 536 17.67 -14.17 14.09
C ASN A 536 16.18 -13.81 13.87
N LEU A 537 15.38 -14.71 13.29
CA LEU A 537 14.02 -14.42 12.83
C LEU A 537 13.03 -15.53 13.19
N LYS A 538 11.77 -15.11 13.35
CA LYS A 538 10.62 -16.01 13.50
C LYS A 538 9.63 -15.72 12.38
N LEU A 539 9.21 -16.77 11.70
CA LEU A 539 8.27 -16.70 10.58
C LEU A 539 7.06 -17.55 10.94
N ASP A 540 5.88 -16.97 10.82
CA ASP A 540 4.64 -17.69 11.03
C ASP A 540 4.08 -18.15 9.68
N VAL A 541 3.80 -19.45 9.61
CA VAL A 541 3.26 -20.12 8.43
C VAL A 541 1.87 -20.61 8.75
N ALA A 542 0.90 -20.23 7.94
CA ALA A 542 -0.47 -20.69 8.05
C ALA A 542 -0.95 -21.35 6.76
N THR A 543 -1.73 -22.41 6.89
CA THR A 543 -2.52 -22.95 5.78
C THR A 543 -3.70 -22.02 5.50
N ALA A 544 -3.89 -21.64 4.24
CA ALA A 544 -5.05 -20.85 3.81
C ALA A 544 -6.33 -21.59 4.20
N ARG A 545 -7.21 -20.90 4.92
CA ARG A 545 -8.38 -21.55 5.52
C ARG A 545 -9.62 -20.68 5.49
N THR A 546 -10.78 -21.32 5.43
CA THR A 546 -12.07 -20.67 5.66
C THR A 546 -12.48 -20.92 7.10
N GLU A 547 -13.07 -19.90 7.73
CA GLU A 547 -13.62 -19.99 9.08
C GLU A 547 -15.15 -20.03 9.00
N TYR A 548 -15.75 -20.92 9.78
CA TYR A 548 -17.19 -21.00 9.96
C TYR A 548 -17.55 -20.83 11.44
N TYR A 549 -18.54 -19.97 11.70
CA TYR A 549 -19.05 -19.66 13.03
C TYR A 549 -20.41 -20.32 13.20
N GLU A 550 -20.53 -21.27 14.13
CA GLU A 550 -21.80 -21.98 14.39
C GLU A 550 -22.85 -21.07 15.03
N SER A 551 -22.40 -20.07 15.79
CA SER A 551 -23.25 -19.08 16.42
C SER A 551 -22.49 -17.77 16.64
N PRO A 552 -23.18 -16.61 16.74
CA PRO A 552 -22.55 -15.33 17.00
C PRO A 552 -21.62 -15.34 18.22
N GLY A 553 -20.37 -14.90 18.04
CA GLY A 553 -19.36 -14.81 19.10
C GLY A 553 -18.62 -16.12 19.44
N ALA A 554 -18.97 -17.25 18.81
CA ALA A 554 -18.28 -18.53 19.03
C ALA A 554 -16.88 -18.59 18.40
N LEU A 555 -16.05 -19.54 18.84
CA LEU A 555 -14.77 -19.81 18.17
C LEU A 555 -15.02 -20.47 16.81
N PRO A 556 -14.25 -20.10 15.77
CA PRO A 556 -14.47 -20.64 14.43
C PRO A 556 -13.97 -22.09 14.29
N LYS A 557 -14.62 -22.85 13.41
CA LYS A 557 -14.09 -24.11 12.85
C LYS A 557 -13.32 -23.80 11.57
N VAL A 558 -12.20 -24.51 11.33
CA VAL A 558 -11.25 -24.23 10.23
C VAL A 558 -11.19 -25.37 9.21
N GLU A 559 -11.14 -25.02 7.93
CA GLU A 559 -10.94 -25.95 6.80
C GLU A 559 -10.05 -25.32 5.72
N THR A 560 -9.27 -26.12 4.99
CA THR A 560 -8.37 -25.66 3.92
C THR A 560 -9.12 -24.98 2.79
N SER A 561 -8.64 -23.84 2.30
CA SER A 561 -9.31 -23.06 1.25
C SER A 561 -8.36 -22.19 0.43
N SER A 562 -8.93 -21.40 -0.48
CA SER A 562 -8.17 -20.44 -1.27
C SER A 562 -7.69 -19.23 -0.47
N ILE A 563 -6.67 -18.53 -0.98
CA ILE A 563 -6.17 -17.28 -0.38
C ILE A 563 -7.27 -16.20 -0.28
N LYS A 564 -8.15 -16.12 -1.29
CA LYS A 564 -9.27 -15.17 -1.31
C LYS A 564 -10.20 -15.37 -0.12
N LYS A 565 -10.50 -16.63 0.22
CA LYS A 565 -11.35 -16.97 1.37
C LYS A 565 -10.64 -16.77 2.71
N ASP A 566 -9.34 -17.07 2.78
CA ASP A 566 -8.53 -16.77 3.97
C ASP A 566 -8.48 -15.27 4.28
N LEU A 567 -8.39 -14.43 3.25
CA LEU A 567 -8.41 -12.99 3.41
C LEU A 567 -9.82 -12.48 3.78
N TYR A 568 -10.89 -13.11 3.28
CA TYR A 568 -12.27 -12.69 3.55
C TYR A 568 -12.68 -12.79 5.02
N ARG A 569 -12.15 -13.78 5.76
CA ARG A 569 -12.43 -13.97 7.20
C ARG A 569 -11.71 -12.98 8.13
N ARG A 570 -10.89 -12.08 7.58
CA ARG A 570 -10.14 -11.09 8.37
C ARG A 570 -11.04 -9.96 8.84
N ASP A 571 -10.50 -9.08 9.67
CA ASP A 571 -11.25 -8.03 10.33
C ASP A 571 -11.55 -6.82 9.42
N PHE A 572 -10.52 -6.28 8.77
CA PHE A 572 -10.60 -5.05 7.98
C PHE A 572 -9.91 -5.16 6.62
N THR A 573 -10.42 -4.44 5.63
CA THR A 573 -9.89 -4.40 4.25
C THR A 573 -8.39 -4.08 4.19
N ILE A 574 -7.90 -3.19 5.05
CA ILE A 574 -6.47 -2.83 5.12
C ILE A 574 -5.57 -4.00 5.56
N ASN A 575 -6.14 -5.03 6.21
CA ASN A 575 -5.45 -6.22 6.68
C ASN A 575 -5.65 -7.43 5.75
N THR A 576 -6.27 -7.22 4.58
CA THR A 576 -6.62 -8.29 3.62
C THR A 576 -5.78 -8.23 2.35
N LEU A 577 -4.64 -7.54 2.41
CA LEU A 577 -3.70 -7.44 1.32
C LEU A 577 -2.71 -8.61 1.36
N ALA A 578 -2.38 -9.14 0.19
CA ALA A 578 -1.45 -10.26 0.04
C ALA A 578 -0.47 -10.02 -1.09
N ILE A 579 0.77 -10.49 -0.95
CA ILE A 579 1.80 -10.42 -1.99
C ILE A 579 2.20 -11.85 -2.36
N LYS A 580 2.06 -12.22 -3.64
CA LYS A 580 2.45 -13.55 -4.13
C LYS A 580 3.97 -13.70 -4.12
N LEU A 581 4.45 -14.83 -3.62
CA LEU A 581 5.88 -15.13 -3.43
C LEU A 581 6.41 -16.13 -4.46
N ASN A 582 5.56 -16.84 -5.21
CA ASN A 582 6.03 -17.77 -6.24
C ASN A 582 6.91 -17.07 -7.31
N PRO A 583 8.01 -17.68 -7.78
CA PRO A 583 8.93 -17.13 -8.78
C PRO A 583 8.30 -16.41 -9.96
N ARG A 584 7.29 -16.99 -10.62
CA ARG A 584 6.63 -16.40 -11.82
C ARG A 584 5.95 -15.06 -11.51
N ASP A 585 5.39 -14.92 -10.30
CA ASP A 585 4.57 -13.79 -9.88
C ASP A 585 5.15 -13.03 -8.68
N PHE A 586 6.47 -13.16 -8.45
CA PHE A 586 7.10 -12.65 -7.24
C PHE A 586 6.84 -11.14 -7.05
N GLY A 587 6.30 -10.78 -5.88
CA GLY A 587 5.96 -9.42 -5.54
C GLY A 587 4.60 -8.96 -6.04
N LEU A 588 3.79 -9.80 -6.70
CA LEU A 588 2.47 -9.42 -7.18
C LEU A 588 1.51 -9.11 -6.02
N LEU A 589 1.12 -7.84 -5.85
CA LEU A 589 0.14 -7.43 -4.86
C LEU A 589 -1.28 -7.81 -5.29
N THR A 590 -1.95 -8.58 -4.43
CA THR A 590 -3.33 -9.03 -4.56
C THR A 590 -4.21 -8.29 -3.56
N ASP A 591 -5.26 -7.64 -4.07
CA ASP A 591 -6.25 -6.90 -3.27
C ASP A 591 -7.66 -7.21 -3.79
N PHE A 592 -8.37 -8.08 -3.07
CA PHE A 592 -9.72 -8.50 -3.44
C PHE A 592 -10.82 -7.58 -2.89
N PHE A 593 -10.52 -6.77 -1.86
CA PHE A 593 -11.53 -6.11 -1.03
C PHE A 593 -11.35 -4.58 -0.94
N GLY A 594 -10.39 -4.03 -1.67
CA GLY A 594 -10.14 -2.59 -1.76
C GLY A 594 -9.28 -2.05 -0.61
N GLY A 595 -8.41 -2.88 -0.02
CA GLY A 595 -7.51 -2.47 1.05
C GLY A 595 -6.57 -1.33 0.66
N GLN A 596 -6.11 -1.27 -0.60
CA GLN A 596 -5.28 -0.16 -1.08
C GLN A 596 -6.03 1.16 -1.14
N ARG A 597 -7.32 1.13 -1.54
CA ARG A 597 -8.18 2.32 -1.51
C ARG A 597 -8.33 2.81 -0.07
N ASP A 598 -8.69 1.90 0.84
CA ASP A 598 -8.94 2.27 2.23
C ASP A 598 -7.65 2.72 2.95
N LEU A 599 -6.47 2.21 2.56
CA LEU A 599 -5.18 2.77 3.01
C LEU A 599 -4.95 4.21 2.53
N ARG A 600 -5.26 4.52 1.28
CA ARG A 600 -5.15 5.88 0.73
C ARG A 600 -6.15 6.85 1.38
N GLU A 601 -7.38 6.39 1.58
CA GLU A 601 -8.45 7.17 2.22
C GLU A 601 -8.31 7.24 3.75
N LYS A 602 -7.34 6.52 4.33
CA LYS A 602 -7.12 6.40 5.78
C LYS A 602 -8.40 5.91 6.49
N ALA A 603 -9.01 4.84 5.98
CA ALA A 603 -10.29 4.32 6.44
C ALA A 603 -10.17 2.92 7.07
N ILE A 604 -10.87 2.69 8.18
CA ILE A 604 -11.08 1.36 8.77
C ILE A 604 -12.45 0.83 8.34
N ARG A 605 -12.44 -0.22 7.50
CA ARG A 605 -13.64 -0.80 6.88
C ARG A 605 -13.70 -2.31 7.07
N VAL A 606 -14.83 -2.82 7.54
CA VAL A 606 -15.10 -4.26 7.62
C VAL A 606 -15.41 -4.85 6.24
N LEU A 607 -15.19 -6.15 6.06
CA LEU A 607 -15.39 -6.80 4.77
C LEU A 607 -16.86 -7.09 4.44
N HIS A 608 -17.70 -7.30 5.45
CA HIS A 608 -19.11 -7.63 5.28
C HIS A 608 -19.95 -7.23 6.50
N ASN A 609 -21.27 -7.16 6.31
CA ASN A 609 -22.21 -6.59 7.29
C ASN A 609 -22.32 -7.41 8.57
N ILE A 610 -22.07 -8.72 8.51
CA ILE A 610 -22.12 -9.61 9.68
C ILE A 610 -20.77 -9.73 10.42
N SER A 611 -19.77 -8.89 10.10
CA SER A 611 -18.41 -9.01 10.67
C SER A 611 -18.38 -8.93 12.19
N PHE A 612 -19.18 -8.05 12.81
CA PHE A 612 -19.30 -7.96 14.27
C PHE A 612 -20.24 -9.00 14.88
N VAL A 613 -21.07 -9.66 14.06
CA VAL A 613 -21.90 -10.80 14.49
C VAL A 613 -21.02 -12.04 14.65
N GLU A 614 -20.12 -12.26 13.70
CA GLU A 614 -19.13 -13.33 13.79
C GLU A 614 -18.16 -13.10 14.95
N ASP A 615 -17.57 -11.91 15.04
CA ASP A 615 -16.60 -11.59 16.07
C ASP A 615 -16.76 -10.16 16.63
N PRO A 616 -17.47 -10.01 17.75
CA PRO A 616 -17.66 -8.71 18.41
C PRO A 616 -16.36 -8.03 18.86
N THR A 617 -15.26 -8.77 19.06
CA THR A 617 -13.96 -8.15 19.42
C THR A 617 -13.46 -7.16 18.37
N ARG A 618 -13.88 -7.34 17.10
CA ARG A 618 -13.51 -6.47 16.00
C ARG A 618 -13.94 -5.02 16.24
N ALA A 619 -14.96 -4.75 17.05
CA ALA A 619 -15.34 -3.36 17.38
C ALA A 619 -14.24 -2.65 18.20
N PHE A 620 -13.65 -3.34 19.18
CA PHE A 620 -12.52 -2.82 19.96
C PHE A 620 -11.26 -2.68 19.10
N ARG A 621 -11.01 -3.67 18.23
CA ARG A 621 -9.92 -3.61 17.23
C ARG A 621 -10.07 -2.44 16.26
N ALA A 622 -11.30 -2.11 15.84
CA ALA A 622 -11.55 -0.99 14.94
C ALA A 622 -11.12 0.33 15.59
N VAL A 623 -11.45 0.52 16.87
CA VAL A 623 -10.99 1.69 17.64
C VAL A 623 -9.48 1.68 17.80
N ARG A 624 -8.88 0.55 18.19
CA ARG A 624 -7.43 0.41 18.32
C ARG A 624 -6.69 0.76 17.03
N PHE A 625 -7.07 0.19 15.89
CA PHE A 625 -6.43 0.49 14.61
C PHE A 625 -6.71 1.90 14.12
N SER A 626 -7.91 2.43 14.39
CA SER A 626 -8.23 3.83 14.09
C SER A 626 -7.30 4.78 14.82
N GLU A 627 -7.05 4.57 16.11
CA GLU A 627 -6.14 5.41 16.90
C GLU A 627 -4.66 5.13 16.60
N ARG A 628 -4.26 3.86 16.47
CA ARG A 628 -2.89 3.47 16.13
C ARG A 628 -2.41 4.09 14.82
N PHE A 629 -3.26 4.11 13.80
CA PHE A 629 -2.90 4.58 12.46
C PHE A 629 -3.35 6.01 12.15
N GLY A 630 -4.14 6.64 13.03
CA GLY A 630 -4.78 7.93 12.77
C GLY A 630 -5.81 7.86 11.63
N PHE A 631 -6.47 6.71 11.48
CA PHE A 631 -7.46 6.45 10.43
C PHE A 631 -8.87 6.74 10.94
N LYS A 632 -9.82 7.00 10.04
CA LYS A 632 -11.23 7.17 10.38
C LYS A 632 -11.97 5.84 10.22
N ILE A 633 -12.85 5.51 11.16
CA ILE A 633 -13.77 4.37 10.99
C ILE A 633 -14.82 4.78 9.95
N SER A 634 -15.03 3.95 8.93
CA SER A 634 -16.00 4.27 7.87
C SER A 634 -17.42 4.38 8.44
N LYS A 635 -18.27 5.24 7.85
CA LYS A 635 -19.62 5.47 8.40
C LYS A 635 -20.46 4.20 8.48
N HIS A 636 -20.31 3.32 7.48
CA HIS A 636 -20.96 2.00 7.47
C HIS A 636 -20.47 1.13 8.63
N THR A 637 -19.15 1.05 8.83
CA THR A 637 -18.56 0.31 9.95
C THR A 637 -19.04 0.83 11.30
N GLU A 638 -19.10 2.16 11.47
CA GLU A 638 -19.64 2.80 12.68
C GLU A 638 -21.08 2.37 12.94
N ASN A 639 -21.94 2.41 11.92
CA ASN A 639 -23.34 2.01 12.06
C ASN A 639 -23.46 0.54 12.47
N LEU A 640 -22.62 -0.35 11.89
CA LEU A 640 -22.60 -1.76 12.26
C LEU A 640 -22.11 -1.98 13.70
N ILE A 641 -21.17 -1.19 14.22
CA ILE A 641 -20.77 -1.24 15.64
C ILE A 641 -21.99 -0.88 16.52
N LYS A 642 -22.72 0.19 16.18
CA LYS A 642 -23.92 0.61 16.92
C LYS A 642 -25.00 -0.47 16.92
N SER A 643 -25.30 -1.05 15.75
CA SER A 643 -26.26 -2.15 15.64
C SER A 643 -25.82 -3.38 16.43
N ALA A 644 -24.52 -3.71 16.45
CA ALA A 644 -24.02 -4.83 17.24
C ALA A 644 -24.22 -4.63 18.76
N ILE A 645 -24.13 -3.38 19.23
CA ILE A 645 -24.43 -3.02 20.63
C ILE A 645 -25.92 -3.16 20.91
N GLU A 646 -26.79 -2.61 20.04
CA GLU A 646 -28.25 -2.70 20.18
C GLU A 646 -28.76 -4.15 20.17
N MET A 647 -28.10 -5.03 19.41
CA MET A 647 -28.39 -6.47 19.35
C MET A 647 -27.80 -7.27 20.51
N ASN A 648 -27.12 -6.63 21.48
CA ASN A 648 -26.45 -7.27 22.62
C ASN A 648 -25.47 -8.40 22.24
N LEU A 649 -24.78 -8.27 21.09
CA LEU A 649 -23.89 -9.33 20.60
C LEU A 649 -22.64 -9.51 21.49
N PHE A 650 -22.28 -8.47 22.23
CA PHE A 650 -21.11 -8.48 23.11
C PHE A 650 -21.32 -9.27 24.40
N ASP A 651 -22.56 -9.63 24.78
CA ASP A 651 -22.80 -10.49 25.95
C ASP A 651 -22.30 -11.91 25.73
N ARG A 652 -22.16 -12.31 24.46
CA ARG A 652 -21.59 -13.61 24.06
C ARG A 652 -20.07 -13.55 23.92
N LEU A 653 -19.46 -12.38 24.05
CA LEU A 653 -18.03 -12.22 23.89
C LEU A 653 -17.28 -12.73 25.14
N SER A 654 -16.27 -13.58 24.92
CA SER A 654 -15.37 -14.01 25.99
C SER A 654 -14.67 -12.83 26.66
N GLY A 655 -14.72 -12.81 27.99
CA GLY A 655 -14.02 -11.85 28.84
C GLY A 655 -12.54 -11.73 28.55
N SER A 656 -11.85 -12.86 28.40
CA SER A 656 -10.40 -12.90 28.16
C SER A 656 -10.01 -12.21 26.85
N ARG A 657 -10.80 -12.37 25.78
CA ARG A 657 -10.55 -11.74 24.49
C ARG A 657 -10.79 -10.23 24.56
N LEU A 658 -11.81 -9.80 25.30
CA LEU A 658 -12.06 -8.39 25.56
C LEU A 658 -10.90 -7.77 26.36
N TYR A 659 -10.43 -8.46 27.41
CA TYR A 659 -9.28 -8.05 28.20
C TYR A 659 -8.01 -7.87 27.36
N GLU A 660 -7.68 -8.84 26.49
CA GLU A 660 -6.53 -8.78 25.61
C GLU A 660 -6.59 -7.57 24.66
N GLU A 661 -7.73 -7.33 24.00
CA GLU A 661 -7.87 -6.17 23.11
C GLU A 661 -7.82 -4.83 23.85
N LEU A 662 -8.28 -4.76 25.10
CA LEU A 662 -8.14 -3.56 25.94
C LEU A 662 -6.67 -3.31 26.31
N LEU A 663 -5.92 -4.35 26.71
CA LEU A 663 -4.49 -4.21 26.99
C LEU A 663 -3.71 -3.76 25.75
N LEU A 664 -3.96 -4.40 24.60
CA LEU A 664 -3.34 -4.00 23.33
C LEU A 664 -3.68 -2.55 22.99
N SER A 665 -4.93 -2.14 23.21
CA SER A 665 -5.37 -0.77 22.99
C SER A 665 -4.57 0.23 23.84
N PHE A 666 -4.40 -0.03 25.15
CA PHE A 666 -3.65 0.86 26.03
C PHE A 666 -2.14 0.85 25.81
N ASN A 667 -1.59 -0.26 25.31
CA ASN A 667 -0.17 -0.40 25.03
C ASN A 667 0.25 0.22 23.69
N GLU A 668 -0.56 0.07 22.64
CA GLU A 668 -0.21 0.45 21.27
C GLU A 668 -0.62 1.88 20.88
N THR A 669 -1.50 2.52 21.65
CA THR A 669 -2.12 3.80 21.27
C THR A 669 -1.97 4.88 22.34
N GLU A 670 -2.53 6.07 22.09
CA GLU A 670 -2.70 7.11 23.10
C GLU A 670 -3.97 6.78 23.93
N PRO A 671 -3.85 6.38 25.21
CA PRO A 671 -4.96 5.79 25.95
C PRO A 671 -6.12 6.75 26.22
N VAL A 672 -5.88 8.05 26.37
CA VAL A 672 -6.96 9.04 26.60
C VAL A 672 -7.87 9.12 25.37
N ARG A 673 -7.29 9.30 24.17
CA ARG A 673 -8.02 9.32 22.90
C ARG A 673 -8.75 8.01 22.63
N THR A 674 -8.08 6.88 22.86
CA THR A 674 -8.68 5.56 22.70
C THR A 674 -9.86 5.36 23.64
N LEU A 675 -9.73 5.75 24.90
CA LEU A 675 -10.82 5.65 25.87
C LEU A 675 -12.01 6.54 25.50
N LYS A 676 -11.75 7.79 25.12
CA LYS A 676 -12.78 8.71 24.62
C LYS A 676 -13.53 8.10 23.44
N LYS A 677 -12.81 7.53 22.48
CA LYS A 677 -13.41 6.93 21.29
C LYS A 677 -14.22 5.68 21.61
N LEU A 678 -13.73 4.81 22.50
CA LEU A 678 -14.53 3.69 23.02
C LEU A 678 -15.84 4.20 23.65
N SER A 679 -15.80 5.32 24.36
CA SER A 679 -17.00 5.96 24.93
C SER A 679 -17.95 6.49 23.85
N ASP A 680 -17.43 7.17 22.83
CA ASP A 680 -18.21 7.75 21.73
C ASP A 680 -19.00 6.67 20.96
N PHE A 681 -18.44 5.45 20.84
CA PHE A 681 -19.12 4.30 20.24
C PHE A 681 -20.01 3.53 21.22
N GLY A 682 -20.05 3.88 22.51
CA GLY A 682 -20.80 3.16 23.55
C GLY A 682 -20.15 1.87 24.03
N LEU A 683 -18.91 1.57 23.62
CA LEU A 683 -18.20 0.33 23.94
C LEU A 683 -17.74 0.25 25.40
N LEU A 684 -17.68 1.36 26.15
CA LEU A 684 -17.41 1.31 27.59
C LEU A 684 -18.55 0.63 28.37
N LYS A 685 -19.80 0.87 27.94
CA LYS A 685 -21.00 0.26 28.54
C LYS A 685 -21.05 -1.25 28.34
N VAL A 686 -20.40 -1.74 27.27
CA VAL A 686 -20.21 -3.16 27.00
C VAL A 686 -19.24 -3.81 28.01
N ILE A 687 -18.28 -3.05 28.55
CA ILE A 687 -17.39 -3.54 29.61
C ILE A 687 -18.18 -3.55 30.93
N TYR A 688 -18.80 -2.43 31.27
CA TYR A 688 -19.67 -2.32 32.43
C TYR A 688 -20.65 -1.16 32.26
N PRO A 689 -21.95 -1.32 32.56
CA PRO A 689 -22.97 -0.29 32.28
C PRO A 689 -22.68 1.09 32.89
N ASN A 690 -22.09 1.13 34.09
CA ASN A 690 -21.77 2.37 34.81
C ASN A 690 -20.39 2.97 34.44
N LEU A 691 -19.64 2.33 33.54
CA LEU A 691 -18.34 2.83 33.12
C LEU A 691 -18.52 3.96 32.10
N ILE A 692 -18.33 5.20 32.55
CA ILE A 692 -18.56 6.41 31.76
C ILE A 692 -17.24 7.19 31.67
N PHE A 693 -16.92 7.69 30.47
CA PHE A 693 -15.82 8.63 30.30
C PHE A 693 -16.25 10.02 30.75
N ASN A 694 -15.75 10.47 31.90
CA ASN A 694 -16.00 11.78 32.48
C ASN A 694 -14.67 12.55 32.71
N GLU A 695 -14.77 13.81 33.13
CA GLU A 695 -13.60 14.67 33.35
C GLU A 695 -12.62 14.11 34.39
N GLU A 696 -13.12 13.42 35.42
CA GLU A 696 -12.28 12.81 36.45
C GLU A 696 -11.46 11.64 35.89
N LEU A 697 -12.10 10.74 35.14
CA LEU A 697 -11.43 9.62 34.49
C LEU A 697 -10.41 10.10 33.45
N GLU A 698 -10.76 11.14 32.68
CA GLU A 698 -9.84 11.78 31.75
C GLU A 698 -8.62 12.35 32.48
N ALA A 699 -8.81 13.02 33.61
CA ALA A 699 -7.72 13.58 34.42
C ALA A 699 -6.79 12.48 34.97
N ILE A 700 -7.35 11.36 35.45
CA ILE A 700 -6.58 10.21 35.95
C ILE A 700 -5.75 9.59 34.81
N PHE A 701 -6.34 9.40 33.62
CA PHE A 701 -5.61 8.87 32.47
C PHE A 701 -4.48 9.80 32.01
N LYS A 702 -4.70 11.13 32.01
CA LYS A 702 -3.64 12.11 31.73
C LYS A 702 -2.53 12.05 32.77
N SER A 703 -2.88 12.02 34.06
CA SER A 703 -1.88 11.91 35.12
C SER A 703 -1.09 10.59 35.06
N MET A 704 -1.74 9.49 34.66
CA MET A 704 -1.08 8.21 34.40
C MET A 704 -0.08 8.32 33.25
N HIS A 705 -0.48 8.99 32.16
CA HIS A 705 0.38 9.25 31.01
C HIS A 705 1.63 10.04 31.40
N ASP A 706 1.45 11.13 32.15
CA ASP A 706 2.55 11.98 32.61
C ASP A 706 3.49 11.21 33.54
N THR A 707 2.93 10.43 34.48
CA THR A 707 3.69 9.62 35.43
C THR A 707 4.54 8.56 34.71
N LEU A 708 3.94 7.84 33.75
CA LEU A 708 4.66 6.83 32.98
C LEU A 708 5.72 7.43 32.05
N THR A 709 5.43 8.57 31.43
CA THR A 709 6.39 9.27 30.58
C THR A 709 7.60 9.73 31.39
N TRP A 710 7.35 10.38 32.54
CA TRP A 710 8.40 10.76 33.48
C TRP A 710 9.23 9.55 33.94
N PHE A 711 8.57 8.45 34.32
CA PHE A 711 9.25 7.25 34.79
C PHE A 711 10.12 6.62 33.70
N ASN A 712 9.58 6.41 32.51
CA ASN A 712 10.31 5.78 31.40
C ASN A 712 11.50 6.62 30.92
N LEU A 713 11.46 7.95 31.06
CA LEU A 713 12.58 8.83 30.74
C LEU A 713 13.73 8.73 31.76
N LEU A 714 13.43 8.45 33.02
CA LEU A 714 14.44 8.36 34.10
C LEU A 714 14.94 6.94 34.36
N PHE A 715 14.15 5.91 34.06
CA PHE A 715 14.44 4.51 34.40
C PHE A 715 14.37 3.61 33.15
N LEU A 716 15.35 3.75 32.25
CA LEU A 716 15.39 3.04 30.95
C LEU A 716 15.45 1.51 31.06
N GLU A 717 16.00 0.98 32.15
CA GLU A 717 16.17 -0.47 32.36
C GLU A 717 14.99 -1.14 33.07
N GLU A 718 14.10 -0.36 33.70
CA GLU A 718 12.96 -0.89 34.45
C GLU A 718 11.71 -0.96 33.58
N LYS A 719 11.14 -2.17 33.46
CA LYS A 719 9.91 -2.40 32.69
C LYS A 719 8.70 -2.40 33.62
N THR A 720 7.65 -1.68 33.21
CA THR A 720 6.34 -1.66 33.87
C THR A 720 5.27 -2.18 32.92
N ASP A 721 4.21 -2.77 33.47
CA ASP A 721 3.05 -3.16 32.67
C ASP A 721 2.10 -1.96 32.50
N ARG A 722 2.36 -1.20 31.43
CA ARG A 722 1.57 -0.03 31.03
C ARG A 722 0.08 -0.36 30.93
N GLY A 723 -0.26 -1.49 30.29
CA GLY A 723 -1.65 -1.90 30.07
C GLY A 723 -2.39 -2.15 31.39
N ILE A 724 -1.75 -2.83 32.35
CA ILE A 724 -2.30 -3.04 33.69
C ILE A 724 -2.52 -1.70 34.42
N LEU A 725 -1.58 -0.76 34.35
CA LEU A 725 -1.72 0.55 35.00
C LEU A 725 -2.88 1.38 34.44
N TYR A 726 -3.08 1.37 33.12
CA TYR A 726 -4.26 2.01 32.52
C TYR A 726 -5.56 1.27 32.84
N LEU A 727 -5.52 -0.05 33.00
CA LEU A 727 -6.69 -0.81 33.48
C LEU A 727 -7.02 -0.46 34.93
N MET A 728 -6.02 -0.29 35.81
CA MET A 728 -6.22 0.24 37.16
C MET A 728 -6.82 1.64 37.12
N ALA A 729 -6.34 2.51 36.23
CA ALA A 729 -6.92 3.84 36.02
C ALA A 729 -8.38 3.77 35.57
N LEU A 730 -8.72 2.87 34.64
CA LEU A 730 -10.08 2.66 34.15
C LEU A 730 -11.04 2.29 35.29
N LEU A 731 -10.60 1.38 36.15
CA LEU A 731 -11.41 0.86 37.25
C LEU A 731 -11.45 1.79 38.47
N SER A 732 -10.55 2.77 38.55
CA SER A 732 -10.45 3.68 39.70
C SER A 732 -11.68 4.59 39.86
N GLY A 733 -12.41 4.85 38.78
CA GLY A 733 -13.67 5.60 38.79
C GLY A 733 -14.87 4.78 39.26
N LEU A 734 -14.70 3.49 39.55
CA LEU A 734 -15.76 2.60 40.04
C LEU A 734 -15.60 2.34 41.54
N LYS A 735 -16.69 1.91 42.20
CA LYS A 735 -16.63 1.36 43.56
C LYS A 735 -15.89 0.03 43.58
N ASP A 736 -15.36 -0.38 44.72
CA ASP A 736 -14.55 -1.60 44.83
C ASP A 736 -15.34 -2.88 44.50
N GLU A 737 -16.63 -2.91 44.81
CA GLU A 737 -17.53 -4.00 44.43
C GLU A 737 -17.74 -4.05 42.91
N GLU A 738 -17.93 -2.89 42.28
CA GLU A 738 -18.13 -2.79 40.83
C GLU A 738 -16.84 -3.15 40.08
N ALA A 739 -15.69 -2.68 40.54
CA ALA A 739 -14.39 -3.00 39.96
C ALA A 739 -14.09 -4.52 39.99
N LYS A 740 -14.52 -5.21 41.05
CA LYS A 740 -14.43 -6.68 41.13
C LYS A 740 -15.28 -7.36 40.06
N VAL A 741 -16.53 -6.92 39.87
CA VAL A 741 -17.42 -7.43 38.82
C VAL A 741 -16.81 -7.24 37.42
N VAL A 742 -16.19 -6.10 37.16
CA VAL A 742 -15.50 -5.86 35.88
C VAL A 742 -14.31 -6.81 35.69
N ILE A 743 -13.49 -7.02 36.73
CA ILE A 743 -12.37 -7.96 36.67
C ILE A 743 -12.85 -9.40 36.46
N GLU A 744 -13.95 -9.80 37.08
CA GLU A 744 -14.58 -11.11 36.83
C GLU A 744 -15.04 -11.23 35.38
N ARG A 745 -15.72 -10.21 34.84
CA ARG A 745 -16.12 -10.18 33.43
C ARG A 745 -14.93 -10.28 32.48
N LEU A 746 -13.84 -9.55 32.75
CA LEU A 746 -12.63 -9.56 31.92
C LEU A 746 -11.81 -10.85 32.07
N SER A 747 -11.98 -11.58 33.18
CA SER A 747 -11.34 -12.87 33.44
C SER A 747 -9.81 -12.91 33.20
N PRO A 748 -9.00 -11.95 33.72
CA PRO A 748 -7.55 -12.06 33.66
C PRO A 748 -7.04 -13.17 34.59
N SER A 749 -5.75 -13.51 34.48
CA SER A 749 -5.16 -14.54 35.35
C SER A 749 -5.31 -14.18 36.85
N PRO A 750 -5.50 -15.15 37.77
CA PRO A 750 -5.73 -14.87 39.19
C PRO A 750 -4.65 -13.98 39.84
N LYS A 751 -3.40 -14.15 39.41
CA LYS A 751 -2.27 -13.33 39.86
C LYS A 751 -2.43 -11.86 39.44
N VAL A 752 -2.89 -11.62 38.22
CA VAL A 752 -3.11 -10.27 37.68
C VAL A 752 -4.36 -9.65 38.30
N SER A 753 -5.45 -10.40 38.45
CA SER A 753 -6.67 -9.95 39.15
C SER A 753 -6.34 -9.47 40.57
N SER A 754 -5.58 -10.28 41.33
CA SER A 754 -5.15 -9.89 42.67
C SER A 754 -4.21 -8.68 42.66
N MET A 755 -3.35 -8.54 41.63
CA MET A 755 -2.44 -7.40 41.52
C MET A 755 -3.21 -6.10 41.27
N ILE A 756 -4.21 -6.10 40.39
CA ILE A 756 -5.04 -4.94 40.09
C ILE A 756 -5.85 -4.52 41.32
N ILE A 757 -6.63 -5.45 41.90
CA ILE A 757 -7.54 -5.14 43.01
C ILE A 757 -6.75 -4.69 44.25
N LYS A 758 -5.72 -5.45 44.66
CA LYS A 758 -4.90 -5.06 45.82
C LYS A 758 -4.11 -3.79 45.53
N GLY A 759 -3.56 -3.64 44.31
CA GLY A 759 -2.83 -2.44 43.92
C GLY A 759 -3.66 -1.17 44.02
N MET A 760 -4.93 -1.20 43.57
CA MET A 760 -5.83 -0.05 43.70
C MET A 760 -6.13 0.28 45.17
N SER A 761 -6.45 -0.75 45.98
CA SER A 761 -6.71 -0.57 47.42
C SER A 761 -5.47 -0.02 48.15
N HIS A 762 -4.30 -0.60 47.89
CA HIS A 762 -3.04 -0.19 48.49
C HIS A 762 -2.65 1.22 48.07
N ALA A 763 -2.89 1.62 46.83
CA ALA A 763 -2.60 2.97 46.39
C ALA A 763 -3.44 4.02 47.15
N ARG A 764 -4.72 3.72 47.42
CA ARG A 764 -5.54 4.58 48.29
C ARG A 764 -5.02 4.62 49.73
N ASP A 765 -4.53 3.50 50.27
CA ASP A 765 -3.91 3.44 51.60
C ASP A 765 -2.61 4.26 51.66
N VAL A 766 -1.75 4.13 50.65
CA VAL A 766 -0.53 4.93 50.48
C VAL A 766 -0.89 6.40 50.50
N LEU A 767 -1.86 6.85 49.70
CA LEU A 767 -2.24 8.26 49.66
C LEU A 767 -2.85 8.76 50.97
N ARG A 768 -3.45 7.90 51.79
CA ARG A 768 -3.95 8.26 53.13
C ARG A 768 -2.83 8.39 54.16
N ARG A 769 -1.83 7.50 54.12
CA ARG A 769 -0.79 7.36 55.16
C ARG A 769 0.54 8.02 54.83
N LEU A 770 0.76 8.39 53.56
CA LEU A 770 2.04 8.94 53.12
C LEU A 770 2.35 10.26 53.83
N SER A 771 3.38 10.22 54.67
CA SER A 771 4.02 11.39 55.26
C SER A 771 4.85 12.12 54.20
N ILE A 772 4.88 13.44 54.29
CA ILE A 772 5.53 14.31 53.28
C ILE A 772 6.93 14.76 53.76
N ASN A 773 7.20 14.65 55.07
CA ASN A 773 8.34 15.34 55.69
C ASN A 773 9.45 14.41 56.21
N ASP A 774 9.20 13.10 56.38
CA ASP A 774 10.23 12.15 56.84
C ASP A 774 10.61 11.13 55.74
N PRO A 775 11.85 11.20 55.21
CA PRO A 775 12.37 10.21 54.25
C PRO A 775 12.30 8.76 54.73
N VAL A 776 12.42 8.52 56.04
CA VAL A 776 12.36 7.17 56.63
C VAL A 776 10.94 6.62 56.55
N GLU A 777 9.94 7.43 56.91
CA GLU A 777 8.54 7.04 56.81
C GLU A 777 8.11 6.79 55.37
N ILE A 778 8.56 7.66 54.44
CA ILE A 778 8.33 7.50 53.00
C ILE A 778 8.91 6.16 52.51
N TYR A 779 10.17 5.86 52.86
CA TYR A 779 10.83 4.61 52.48
C TYR A 779 10.13 3.39 53.08
N ASN A 780 9.86 3.40 54.38
CA ASN A 780 9.25 2.27 55.09
C ASN A 780 7.85 1.96 54.55
N LEU A 781 7.07 2.98 54.19
CA LEU A 781 5.76 2.78 53.58
C LEU A 781 5.89 2.23 52.15
N LEU A 782 6.63 2.92 51.27
CA LEU A 782 6.63 2.63 49.83
C LEU A 782 7.44 1.38 49.46
N SER A 783 8.45 0.98 50.26
CA SER A 783 9.24 -0.24 50.04
C SER A 783 8.45 -1.54 50.20
N SER A 784 7.31 -1.49 50.89
CA SER A 784 6.42 -2.64 51.07
C SER A 784 5.52 -2.92 49.87
N PHE A 785 5.49 -2.02 48.87
CA PHE A 785 4.62 -2.11 47.71
C PHE A 785 5.38 -2.35 46.41
N LYS A 786 4.69 -2.98 45.45
CA LYS A 786 5.21 -3.14 44.09
C LYS A 786 5.28 -1.80 43.37
N LEU A 787 6.18 -1.70 42.40
CA LEU A 787 6.41 -0.51 41.59
C LEU A 787 5.12 0.01 40.94
N GLU A 788 4.27 -0.88 40.41
CA GLU A 788 3.01 -0.50 39.78
C GLU A 788 2.04 0.17 40.76
N THR A 789 2.02 -0.28 42.03
CA THR A 789 1.21 0.35 43.08
C THR A 789 1.73 1.75 43.41
N VAL A 790 3.06 1.92 43.48
CA VAL A 790 3.70 3.22 43.76
C VAL A 790 3.43 4.21 42.62
N LEU A 791 3.61 3.80 41.37
CA LEU A 791 3.33 4.63 40.20
C LEU A 791 1.83 4.97 40.09
N PHE A 792 0.97 3.98 40.34
CA PHE A 792 -0.48 4.22 40.37
C PHE A 792 -0.87 5.21 41.47
N SER A 793 -0.24 5.14 42.65
CA SER A 793 -0.45 6.12 43.73
C SER A 793 -0.05 7.52 43.31
N MET A 794 1.09 7.68 42.61
CA MET A 794 1.55 8.98 42.13
C MET A 794 0.55 9.61 41.14
N ALA A 795 0.05 8.81 40.20
CA ALA A 795 -0.94 9.25 39.21
C ALA A 795 -2.32 9.54 39.82
N LEU A 796 -2.72 8.83 40.88
CA LEU A 796 -3.98 9.06 41.57
C LEU A 796 -3.92 10.30 42.50
N SER A 797 -2.73 10.72 42.92
CA SER A 797 -2.56 11.86 43.81
C SER A 797 -2.87 13.19 43.12
N LYS A 798 -3.81 13.96 43.69
CA LYS A 798 -4.04 15.37 43.34
C LYS A 798 -3.12 16.32 44.12
N ASP A 799 -2.38 15.80 45.11
CA ASP A 799 -1.47 16.57 45.97
C ASP A 799 -0.03 16.52 45.45
N ARG A 800 0.49 17.71 45.09
CA ARG A 800 1.85 17.88 44.55
C ARG A 800 2.95 17.54 45.55
N GLN A 801 2.71 17.69 46.85
CA GLN A 801 3.69 17.33 47.87
C GLN A 801 3.82 15.80 48.00
N LYS A 802 2.71 15.07 47.96
CA LYS A 802 2.71 13.59 47.92
C LYS A 802 3.37 13.05 46.66
N GLN A 803 3.11 13.67 45.50
CA GLN A 803 3.80 13.33 44.25
C GLN A 803 5.32 13.52 44.37
N LYS A 804 5.77 14.61 45.00
CA LYS A 804 7.20 14.85 45.28
C LYS A 804 7.79 13.80 46.21
N ALA A 805 7.07 13.40 47.27
CA ALA A 805 7.53 12.35 48.19
C ALA A 805 7.67 10.99 47.48
N ILE A 806 6.71 10.62 46.62
CA ILE A 806 6.80 9.39 45.82
C ILE A 806 7.94 9.47 44.81
N SER A 807 8.12 10.63 44.15
CA SER A 807 9.22 10.88 43.24
C SER A 807 10.57 10.73 43.94
N LEU A 808 10.75 11.35 45.10
CA LEU A 808 11.95 11.24 45.95
C LEU A 808 12.27 9.78 46.30
N TYR A 809 11.26 8.99 46.62
CA TYR A 809 11.44 7.56 46.86
C TYR A 809 11.97 6.83 45.62
N LEU A 810 11.38 7.07 44.44
CA LEU A 810 11.75 6.41 43.20
C LEU A 810 13.14 6.83 42.70
N THR A 811 13.51 8.10 42.84
CA THR A 811 14.78 8.64 42.32
C THR A 811 15.95 8.36 43.26
N GLU A 812 15.74 8.50 44.57
CA GLU A 812 16.79 8.54 45.58
C GLU A 812 16.63 7.44 46.65
N LEU A 813 15.56 7.48 47.46
CA LEU A 813 15.50 6.70 48.71
C LEU A 813 15.57 5.19 48.47
N ARG A 814 14.90 4.67 47.44
CA ARG A 814 14.92 3.22 47.13
C ARG A 814 16.30 2.69 46.73
N LYS A 815 17.23 3.57 46.35
CA LYS A 815 18.61 3.21 45.98
C LYS A 815 19.56 3.21 47.18
N VAL A 816 19.15 3.80 48.30
CA VAL A 816 19.96 3.85 49.53
C VAL A 816 20.11 2.44 50.09
N LYS A 817 21.37 2.03 50.29
CA LYS A 817 21.76 0.76 50.91
C LYS A 817 22.86 1.00 51.91
N THR A 818 22.93 0.20 52.98
CA THR A 818 24.07 0.21 53.90
C THR A 818 25.33 -0.24 53.17
N ILE A 819 26.48 0.38 53.49
CA ILE A 819 27.79 -0.07 53.02
C ILE A 819 28.20 -1.31 53.81
N LEU A 820 27.95 -1.30 55.12
CA LEU A 820 28.15 -2.44 55.99
C LEU A 820 27.11 -3.53 55.74
N LYS A 821 27.58 -4.76 55.67
CA LYS A 821 26.78 -5.98 55.59
C LYS A 821 26.95 -6.81 56.86
N GLY A 822 26.16 -7.87 57.00
CA GLY A 822 26.24 -8.77 58.16
C GLY A 822 27.64 -9.35 58.40
N ASP A 823 28.41 -9.60 57.34
CA ASP A 823 29.80 -10.07 57.45
C ASP A 823 30.76 -9.01 58.00
N ASP A 824 30.46 -7.73 57.78
CA ASP A 824 31.22 -6.64 58.39
C ASP A 824 30.88 -6.53 59.88
N LEU A 825 29.59 -6.65 60.26
CA LEU A 825 29.17 -6.69 61.67
C LEU A 825 29.83 -7.84 62.44
N LYS A 826 29.99 -9.01 61.80
CA LYS A 826 30.69 -10.16 62.37
C LYS A 826 32.18 -9.87 62.59
N ARG A 827 32.83 -9.20 61.62
CA ARG A 827 34.25 -8.78 61.73
C ARG A 827 34.46 -7.69 62.80
N MET A 828 33.42 -6.93 63.11
CA MET A 828 33.40 -5.94 64.19
C MET A 828 33.13 -6.55 65.58
N GLY A 829 33.04 -7.88 65.70
CA GLY A 829 32.91 -8.58 66.98
C GLY A 829 31.48 -8.73 67.50
N ILE A 830 30.46 -8.42 66.69
CA ILE A 830 29.05 -8.58 67.06
C ILE A 830 28.64 -10.04 66.83
N GLN A 831 27.92 -10.64 67.79
CA GLN A 831 27.43 -12.02 67.66
C GLN A 831 26.24 -12.09 66.69
N PRO A 832 26.21 -13.06 65.75
CA PRO A 832 25.09 -13.25 64.83
C PRO A 832 23.76 -13.49 65.56
N GLY A 833 22.71 -12.74 65.20
CA GLY A 833 21.37 -12.87 65.78
C GLY A 833 20.39 -11.76 65.31
N PRO A 834 19.17 -11.67 65.88
CA PRO A 834 18.18 -10.64 65.54
C PRO A 834 18.68 -9.19 65.64
N VAL A 835 19.71 -8.97 66.45
CA VAL A 835 20.46 -7.71 66.58
C VAL A 835 21.01 -7.21 65.23
N TYR A 836 21.40 -8.10 64.31
CA TYR A 836 21.92 -7.69 63.00
C TYR A 836 20.86 -6.96 62.18
N SER A 837 19.65 -7.52 62.10
CA SER A 837 18.54 -6.89 61.39
C SER A 837 18.15 -5.55 62.02
N LYS A 838 18.22 -5.43 63.36
CA LYS A 838 17.97 -4.17 64.07
C LYS A 838 19.04 -3.12 63.75
N ILE A 839 20.32 -3.46 63.84
CA ILE A 839 21.44 -2.55 63.56
C ILE A 839 21.43 -2.11 62.08
N LEU A 840 21.26 -3.04 61.15
CA LEU A 840 21.20 -2.72 59.71
C LEU A 840 19.99 -1.85 59.36
N LYS A 841 18.85 -2.05 60.05
CA LYS A 841 17.68 -1.19 59.90
C LYS A 841 17.95 0.22 60.42
N GLU A 842 18.46 0.38 61.64
CA GLU A 842 18.79 1.69 62.22
C GLU A 842 19.85 2.43 61.38
N LEU A 843 20.87 1.71 60.88
CA LEU A 843 21.84 2.24 59.94
C LEU A 843 21.19 2.77 58.66
N LEU A 844 20.27 1.99 58.09
CA LEU A 844 19.56 2.39 56.87
C LEU A 844 18.70 3.63 57.13
N GLU A 845 18.01 3.72 58.28
CA GLU A 845 17.19 4.87 58.67
C GLU A 845 18.03 6.16 58.82
N GLU A 846 19.18 6.09 59.51
CA GLU A 846 20.07 7.24 59.66
C GLU A 846 20.74 7.65 58.33
N LYS A 847 20.96 6.67 57.44
CA LYS A 847 21.44 6.94 56.09
C LYS A 847 20.37 7.60 55.22
N LEU A 848 19.11 7.18 55.34
CA LEU A 848 17.97 7.81 54.66
C LEU A 848 17.74 9.26 55.12
N ARG A 849 18.08 9.60 56.37
CA ARG A 849 18.08 10.98 56.89
C ARG A 849 19.28 11.82 56.43
N GLY A 850 20.26 11.20 55.77
CA GLY A 850 21.46 11.87 55.27
C GLY A 850 22.55 12.09 56.33
N HIS A 851 22.42 11.49 57.51
CA HIS A 851 23.38 11.62 58.62
C HIS A 851 24.66 10.77 58.42
N LEU A 852 24.58 9.69 57.62
CA LEU A 852 25.69 8.78 57.36
C LEU A 852 26.05 8.79 55.87
N LYS A 853 27.30 9.14 55.52
CA LYS A 853 27.72 9.28 54.12
C LYS A 853 28.88 8.36 53.74
N SER A 854 29.73 8.00 54.69
CA SER A 854 30.92 7.17 54.48
C SER A 854 30.85 5.85 55.24
N ARG A 855 31.73 4.90 54.87
CA ARG A 855 31.90 3.64 55.61
C ARG A 855 32.33 3.89 57.06
N GLU A 856 33.19 4.87 57.29
CA GLU A 856 33.64 5.25 58.63
C GLU A 856 32.49 5.79 59.50
N ASP A 857 31.54 6.51 58.91
CA ASP A 857 30.35 6.99 59.63
C ASP A 857 29.45 5.82 60.05
N GLU A 858 29.24 4.84 59.16
CA GLU A 858 28.48 3.63 59.49
C GLU A 858 29.19 2.81 60.57
N GLU A 859 30.51 2.65 60.50
CA GLU A 859 31.29 1.91 61.51
C GLU A 859 31.26 2.60 62.88
N LYS A 860 31.38 3.93 62.93
CA LYS A 860 31.24 4.72 64.17
C LYS A 860 29.84 4.60 64.77
N PHE A 861 28.80 4.62 63.94
CA PHE A 861 27.42 4.45 64.38
C PHE A 861 27.16 3.04 64.94
N VAL A 862 27.66 1.99 64.29
CA VAL A 862 27.57 0.63 64.81
C VAL A 862 28.29 0.51 66.16
N MET A 863 29.50 1.05 66.27
CA MET A 863 30.29 1.01 67.50
C MET A 863 29.65 1.78 68.66
N SER A 864 28.91 2.87 68.40
CA SER A 864 28.18 3.61 69.43
C SER A 864 26.97 2.82 69.96
N LYS A 865 26.38 1.95 69.15
CA LYS A 865 25.29 1.04 69.53
C LYS A 865 25.79 -0.21 70.26
N VAL A 866 26.97 -0.71 69.91
CA VAL A 866 27.61 -1.87 70.58
C VAL A 866 28.18 -1.52 71.96
N LYS A 867 28.52 -0.24 72.22
CA LYS A 867 28.92 0.24 73.56
C LYS A 867 27.74 0.42 74.54
N LEU A 868 26.50 0.17 74.12
CA LEU A 868 25.30 0.20 74.96
C LEU A 868 24.59 -1.17 74.94
N PRO A 869 25.13 -2.14 75.68
CA PRO A 869 24.25 -2.94 76.52
C PRO A 869 24.89 -3.27 77.87
N GLU A 870 24.54 -2.52 78.92
CA GLU A 870 24.63 -3.03 80.30
C GLU A 870 23.52 -2.57 81.25
N GLN A 871 22.54 -1.79 80.80
CA GLN A 871 21.42 -1.38 81.65
C GLN A 871 20.11 -1.33 80.86
N GLU A 872 19.45 -2.48 80.78
CA GLU A 872 17.98 -2.66 80.71
C GLU A 872 17.72 -4.08 80.21
N TYR A 873 17.69 -5.05 81.13
CA TYR A 873 16.91 -6.29 81.11
C TYR A 873 17.27 -7.06 82.39
N LYS A 874 16.76 -6.58 83.53
CA LYS A 874 16.57 -7.40 84.72
C LYS A 874 15.12 -7.24 85.15
N SER A 875 14.57 -8.38 85.59
CA SER A 875 13.25 -8.66 86.16
C SER A 875 12.05 -8.50 85.23
N GLU A 876 11.67 -9.60 84.59
CA GLU A 876 10.38 -10.23 84.91
C GLU A 876 10.51 -11.74 84.64
N SER A 877 10.84 -12.47 85.71
CA SER A 877 10.71 -13.92 85.81
C SER A 877 9.38 -14.21 86.51
N VAL A 878 8.50 -14.89 85.77
CA VAL A 878 7.62 -16.00 86.20
C VAL A 878 7.36 -16.14 87.71
N GLU A 879 6.09 -15.99 88.10
CA GLU A 879 5.39 -16.86 89.06
C GLU A 879 3.93 -17.04 88.56
N ASP A 880 3.55 -18.32 88.39
CA ASP A 880 2.25 -18.96 88.09
C ASP A 880 1.38 -18.56 86.88
#